data_AF-A0A960DXN4-F1
#
_entry.id   AF-A0A960DXN4-F1
#
_cell.length_a   1.000
_cell.length_b   1.000
_cell.length_c   1.000
_cell.angle_alpha   90.00
_cell.angle_beta   90.00
_cell.angle_gamma   90.00
#
_symmetry.space_group_name_H-M   'P 1'
#
loop_
_entity.id
_entity.type
_entity.pdbx_description
1 polymer ?
#
loop_
_entity_poly.entity_id
_entity_poly.type
_entity_poly.pdbx_seq_one_letter_code
_entity_poly.pdbx_strand_id
1 'polypeptide(L)'
;MRGSQRVRRFLGGAAVVACLAALLTTPSGASGEPSSEAVGPTATATHLDVSLELAASSTRARGDAVALVDAEVAAGAAPRSRGGEPNSQQLVVVGRGLDGAERWRTSVADPRLRRLEAPDDDGHLHGTTVVDPDVRLSVAAPTGLGIAELEVLETAADGGAVALGSVALPADLASGAEAPDATTSAIGDNRIDIAVLGDGYTAAQQAKFSSDVDTVMTGFFAEDPYAEYAAYFRVNQVRVVSNQSGADHLERTPPTYRDTALGAEYGCYDIDRLICVDDAKVTAAVSAALPAAQRDIVLVLVNDTTYGGSGGQYAVASLHPDAVELALHEIGHSFGGLADEYSGNVDDPSCVLPAYGVNVTSETNRTKIPWKHWIAGATPVPTGGSTPSVPGAYAGAAYCDTGAYRPTYDSKMRSLGSPWDQVNTEALIEQMYARVGPIDSASPAGSVIARQTSGSLTASVVPMAPRTHALVRAWTVDGTAAGSATSVSVPWSSIGSGKHEVVATVRDTTAAVRADPYDLLRETRTWRIPDRLAPFGTWSAFVDQTYLDLLGRAPSSGERSLWAAALANGTADRADLVESARRGSDGTDVVDPTVRLYRAFLQRTPDAGGLRFWVSRKRAGTWTITRMADHFASSSEFLRKYGTLTNRQFVTRIYTDVMGRNADPGGVDYWTRQLDLRRKSRGQVMVGFSESSEYRRKQAEITDVSVASIFLLGRAPTSGEVTAWVDRQKAGTPHRTLVLELLDSPGYAARIGG
;
A
#
# COMPACT_ATOMS: atom_id res chain seq x y z
N MET A 1 -31.39 32.62 -44.02
CA MET A 1 -32.00 32.16 -45.28
C MET A 1 -31.27 30.89 -45.71
N ARG A 2 -32.00 29.76 -45.73
CA ARG A 2 -32.19 28.86 -46.90
C ARG A 2 -30.88 28.33 -47.48
N GLY A 3 -30.55 27.05 -47.39
CA GLY A 3 -31.37 25.89 -47.73
C GLY A 3 -30.61 25.16 -48.85
N SER A 4 -30.16 23.93 -48.67
CA SER A 4 -30.95 22.70 -48.69
C SER A 4 -30.64 21.91 -49.96
N GLN A 5 -30.70 20.59 -49.78
CA GLN A 5 -30.89 19.53 -50.77
C GLN A 5 -29.66 18.93 -51.47
N ARG A 6 -29.55 17.61 -51.66
CA ARG A 6 -30.11 16.36 -51.08
C ARG A 6 -29.71 15.23 -52.08
N VAL A 7 -29.75 13.96 -51.62
CA VAL A 7 -30.29 12.79 -52.37
C VAL A 7 -29.37 12.20 -53.48
N ARG A 8 -29.12 10.87 -53.64
CA ARG A 8 -29.73 9.63 -53.11
C ARG A 8 -28.91 8.36 -53.50
N ARG A 9 -28.96 7.34 -52.62
CA ARG A 9 -29.29 5.87 -52.81
C ARG A 9 -28.47 5.03 -53.82
N PHE A 10 -28.34 3.69 -53.76
CA PHE A 10 -28.93 2.54 -53.03
C PHE A 10 -28.02 1.31 -53.29
N LEU A 11 -27.87 0.31 -52.41
CA LEU A 11 -28.49 -1.04 -52.39
C LEU A 11 -27.66 -1.85 -51.34
N GLY A 12 -28.12 -2.76 -50.48
CA GLY A 12 -29.41 -3.43 -50.25
C GLY A 12 -29.17 -4.90 -49.80
N GLY A 13 -29.85 -5.37 -48.75
CA GLY A 13 -30.10 -6.79 -48.37
C GLY A 13 -29.24 -7.34 -47.22
N ALA A 14 -29.68 -7.73 -46.01
CA ALA A 14 -30.91 -8.28 -45.39
C ALA A 14 -30.96 -9.82 -45.22
N ALA A 15 -31.48 -10.24 -44.04
CA ALA A 15 -31.94 -11.56 -43.54
C ALA A 15 -30.85 -12.48 -42.94
N VAL A 16 -30.82 -12.82 -41.64
CA VAL A 16 -31.79 -13.48 -40.72
C VAL A 16 -32.11 -14.92 -41.11
N VAL A 17 -31.57 -15.89 -40.35
CA VAL A 17 -32.17 -17.21 -40.10
C VAL A 17 -31.94 -17.58 -38.64
N ALA A 18 -33.04 -17.90 -37.95
CA ALA A 18 -33.14 -18.38 -36.60
C ALA A 18 -32.86 -19.89 -36.49
N CYS A 19 -32.47 -20.36 -35.30
CA CYS A 19 -32.77 -21.71 -34.85
C CYS A 19 -33.23 -21.68 -33.39
N LEU A 20 -34.34 -22.37 -33.15
CA LEU A 20 -35.17 -22.35 -31.96
C LEU A 20 -35.14 -23.74 -31.30
N ALA A 21 -35.10 -23.74 -29.97
CA ALA A 21 -35.69 -24.69 -29.02
C ALA A 21 -35.19 -26.16 -28.93
N ALA A 22 -34.76 -26.53 -27.72
CA ALA A 22 -35.23 -27.73 -27.02
C ALA A 22 -35.24 -27.53 -25.49
N LEU A 23 -36.45 -27.30 -24.98
CA LEU A 23 -37.04 -27.56 -23.65
C LEU A 23 -36.83 -29.06 -23.25
N LEU A 24 -36.84 -29.60 -22.02
CA LEU A 24 -37.40 -29.30 -20.68
C LEU A 24 -36.68 -30.21 -19.65
N THR A 25 -36.57 -29.79 -18.38
CA THR A 25 -37.36 -30.30 -17.24
C THR A 25 -36.75 -29.83 -15.90
N THR A 26 -37.52 -29.05 -15.14
CA THR A 26 -37.39 -28.94 -13.67
C THR A 26 -38.13 -30.09 -12.99
N PRO A 27 -37.80 -30.39 -11.72
CA PRO A 27 -38.78 -30.04 -10.70
C PRO A 27 -38.17 -29.41 -9.42
N SER A 28 -39.00 -28.58 -8.79
CA SER A 28 -38.99 -28.13 -7.38
C SER A 28 -38.84 -29.30 -6.39
N GLY A 29 -38.34 -29.17 -5.15
CA GLY A 29 -37.93 -28.04 -4.34
C GLY A 29 -37.65 -28.51 -2.89
N ALA A 30 -37.32 -27.53 -2.03
CA ALA A 30 -37.29 -27.53 -0.56
C ALA A 30 -36.00 -27.96 0.20
N SER A 31 -35.54 -26.97 0.98
CA SER A 31 -34.93 -27.02 2.33
C SER A 31 -33.58 -27.72 2.54
N GLY A 32 -32.57 -26.90 2.86
CA GLY A 32 -31.31 -27.32 3.49
C GLY A 32 -30.35 -26.13 3.60
N GLU A 33 -29.88 -25.85 4.80
CA GLU A 33 -29.00 -24.76 5.27
C GLU A 33 -27.83 -24.37 4.33
N PRO A 34 -27.35 -23.10 4.35
CA PRO A 34 -26.06 -22.79 3.77
C PRO A 34 -24.97 -23.30 4.72
N SER A 35 -24.32 -24.39 4.31
CA SER A 35 -23.07 -24.88 4.89
C SER A 35 -22.01 -23.78 4.86
N SER A 36 -21.41 -23.54 6.02
CA SER A 36 -20.16 -22.80 6.21
C SER A 36 -19.05 -23.44 5.37
N GLU A 37 -18.67 -22.81 4.25
CA GLU A 37 -17.42 -23.13 3.58
C GLU A 37 -16.27 -22.31 4.16
N ALA A 38 -15.17 -23.02 4.31
CA ALA A 38 -14.02 -22.68 5.11
C ALA A 38 -13.27 -21.44 4.61
N VAL A 39 -12.92 -20.58 5.57
CA VAL A 39 -11.92 -19.52 5.40
C VAL A 39 -10.56 -20.19 5.13
N GLY A 40 -10.15 -20.18 3.86
CA GLY A 40 -8.78 -20.48 3.44
C GLY A 40 -7.81 -19.36 3.83
N PRO A 41 -6.49 -19.60 3.78
CA PRO A 41 -5.48 -18.72 4.37
C PRO A 41 -5.51 -17.34 3.70
N THR A 42 -5.68 -16.31 4.52
CA THR A 42 -5.68 -14.89 4.13
C THR A 42 -4.35 -14.52 3.48
N ALA A 43 -4.35 -14.36 2.16
CA ALA A 43 -3.29 -13.68 1.42
C ALA A 43 -3.28 -12.19 1.82
N THR A 44 -2.12 -11.67 2.20
CA THR A 44 -1.89 -10.25 2.48
C THR A 44 -2.05 -9.44 1.20
N ALA A 45 -3.12 -8.64 1.08
CA ALA A 45 -3.36 -7.79 -0.07
C ALA A 45 -2.46 -6.54 -0.05
N THR A 46 -1.76 -6.26 -1.14
CA THR A 46 -1.16 -4.96 -1.46
C THR A 46 -2.23 -4.02 -2.05
N HIS A 47 -2.17 -2.70 -1.85
CA HIS A 47 -3.20 -1.74 -2.31
C HIS A 47 -2.61 -0.65 -3.23
N LEU A 48 -3.48 -0.02 -4.04
CA LEU A 48 -3.20 1.12 -4.90
C LEU A 48 -3.96 2.33 -4.37
N ASP A 49 -3.28 3.45 -4.16
CA ASP A 49 -3.93 4.73 -3.90
C ASP A 49 -4.32 5.36 -5.22
N VAL A 50 -5.62 5.51 -5.44
CA VAL A 50 -6.17 6.15 -6.64
C VAL A 50 -6.84 7.45 -6.22
N SER A 51 -6.38 8.56 -6.78
CA SER A 51 -7.02 9.87 -6.64
C SER A 51 -7.83 10.18 -7.90
N LEU A 52 -9.11 10.48 -7.74
CA LEU A 52 -10.09 10.73 -8.79
C LEU A 52 -10.55 12.18 -8.69
N GLU A 53 -10.60 12.91 -9.80
CA GLU A 53 -11.06 14.30 -9.82
C GLU A 53 -12.50 14.37 -10.37
N LEU A 54 -13.41 14.96 -9.60
CA LEU A 54 -14.81 15.19 -9.97
C LEU A 54 -15.00 16.70 -10.21
N ALA A 55 -15.61 17.08 -11.33
CA ALA A 55 -15.86 18.48 -11.66
C ALA A 55 -17.25 18.73 -12.25
N ALA A 56 -17.75 19.97 -12.10
CA ALA A 56 -18.99 20.43 -12.72
C ALA A 56 -18.87 20.54 -14.26
N SER A 57 -19.92 20.17 -15.00
CA SER A 57 -19.94 20.36 -16.46
C SER A 57 -20.13 21.83 -16.86
N SER A 58 -19.06 22.64 -16.84
CA SER A 58 -18.91 23.99 -17.45
C SER A 58 -19.98 25.09 -17.21
N THR A 59 -21.02 24.86 -16.42
CA THR A 59 -21.96 25.89 -15.96
C THR A 59 -22.13 25.78 -14.45
N ARG A 60 -22.24 26.93 -13.75
CA ARG A 60 -22.43 27.01 -12.29
C ARG A 60 -23.91 27.25 -11.99
N ALA A 61 -24.78 26.27 -12.25
CA ALA A 61 -26.16 26.31 -11.78
C ALA A 61 -26.46 25.09 -10.88
N ARG A 62 -27.33 25.28 -9.87
CA ARG A 62 -27.82 24.19 -9.01
C ARG A 62 -28.45 23.10 -9.89
N GLY A 63 -27.86 21.90 -9.87
CA GLY A 63 -28.37 20.72 -10.58
C GLY A 63 -27.60 20.30 -11.83
N ASP A 64 -26.42 20.86 -12.09
CA ASP A 64 -25.58 20.42 -13.21
C ASP A 64 -24.97 19.02 -12.95
N ALA A 65 -24.85 18.22 -14.02
CA ALA A 65 -24.31 16.87 -13.95
C ALA A 65 -22.80 16.91 -13.65
N VAL A 66 -22.38 16.21 -12.59
CA VAL A 66 -20.98 16.04 -12.18
C VAL A 66 -20.38 14.85 -12.92
N ALA A 67 -19.16 15.00 -13.44
CA ALA A 67 -18.46 13.93 -14.14
C ALA A 67 -17.04 13.75 -13.61
N LEU A 68 -16.53 12.52 -13.68
CA LEU A 68 -15.11 12.22 -13.49
C LEU A 68 -14.28 12.87 -14.60
N VAL A 69 -13.28 13.68 -14.24
CA VAL A 69 -12.47 14.45 -15.20
C VAL A 69 -11.00 14.03 -15.27
N ASP A 70 -10.43 13.46 -14.20
CA ASP A 70 -9.04 12.96 -14.19
C ASP A 70 -8.80 11.87 -13.12
N ALA A 71 -7.69 11.13 -13.22
CA ALA A 71 -7.26 10.14 -12.24
C ALA A 71 -5.73 10.00 -12.13
N GLU A 72 -5.22 9.92 -10.91
CA GLU A 72 -3.81 9.66 -10.59
C GLU A 72 -3.67 8.37 -9.76
N VAL A 73 -2.72 7.49 -10.11
CA VAL A 73 -2.52 6.18 -9.45
C VAL A 73 -1.11 6.08 -8.89
N ALA A 74 -0.98 5.73 -7.60
CA ALA A 74 0.28 5.48 -6.92
C ALA A 74 0.25 4.17 -6.10
N ALA A 75 1.42 3.57 -5.87
CA ALA A 75 1.55 2.43 -4.97
C ALA A 75 1.52 2.92 -3.51
N GLY A 76 0.62 2.36 -2.69
CA GLY A 76 0.35 2.83 -1.33
C GLY A 76 0.16 1.70 -0.31
N ALA A 77 0.15 2.04 0.98
CA ALA A 77 -0.18 1.11 2.06
C ALA A 77 -1.68 1.19 2.38
N ALA A 78 -2.31 0.05 2.60
CA ALA A 78 -3.76 -0.05 2.80
C ALA A 78 -4.23 0.51 4.15
N PRO A 79 -5.26 1.36 4.19
CA PRO A 79 -6.14 1.40 5.35
C PRO A 79 -6.94 0.10 5.44
N ARG A 80 -7.10 -0.46 6.64
CA ARG A 80 -7.94 -1.63 6.92
C ARG A 80 -9.41 -1.21 6.71
N SER A 81 -10.00 -1.61 5.59
CA SER A 81 -11.30 -1.10 5.14
C SER A 81 -12.50 -1.63 5.96
N ARG A 82 -13.49 -0.77 6.16
CA ARG A 82 -14.81 -1.05 6.76
C ARG A 82 -15.78 -1.36 5.60
N GLY A 83 -16.17 -2.62 5.41
CA GLY A 83 -17.13 -3.01 4.37
C GLY A 83 -18.58 -2.72 4.76
N GLY A 84 -19.13 -1.57 4.36
CA GLY A 84 -20.54 -1.21 4.57
C GLY A 84 -21.34 -1.17 3.26
N GLU A 85 -22.64 -1.49 3.32
CA GLU A 85 -23.58 -1.35 2.20
C GLU A 85 -23.78 0.13 1.77
N PRO A 86 -24.10 0.39 0.49
CA PRO A 86 -24.27 1.75 -0.04
C PRO A 86 -25.44 2.50 0.60
N ASN A 87 -25.22 3.78 0.90
CA ASN A 87 -26.25 4.70 1.32
C ASN A 87 -26.02 6.07 0.62
N SER A 88 -27.09 6.85 0.45
CA SER A 88 -27.28 8.01 -0.47
C SER A 88 -26.39 9.26 -0.35
N GLN A 89 -25.23 9.18 0.32
CA GLN A 89 -24.23 10.25 0.50
C GLN A 89 -22.81 9.68 0.64
N GLN A 90 -22.64 8.42 0.27
CA GLN A 90 -21.35 7.84 -0.04
C GLN A 90 -21.29 7.66 -1.56
N LEU A 91 -20.14 7.99 -2.12
CA LEU A 91 -19.81 7.50 -3.46
C LEU A 91 -19.39 6.05 -3.31
N VAL A 92 -19.95 5.18 -4.15
CA VAL A 92 -19.50 3.79 -4.21
C VAL A 92 -18.50 3.67 -5.31
N VAL A 93 -17.29 3.23 -4.97
CA VAL A 93 -16.28 2.87 -5.97
C VAL A 93 -16.31 1.38 -6.19
N VAL A 94 -16.55 0.99 -7.44
CA VAL A 94 -16.62 -0.40 -7.89
C VAL A 94 -15.42 -0.70 -8.78
N GLY A 95 -14.61 -1.68 -8.38
CA GLY A 95 -13.57 -2.24 -9.24
C GLY A 95 -14.14 -3.33 -10.15
N ARG A 96 -14.06 -3.12 -11.47
CA ARG A 96 -14.51 -4.06 -12.50
C ARG A 96 -13.34 -4.69 -13.23
N GLY A 97 -13.47 -5.97 -13.59
CA GLY A 97 -12.51 -6.66 -14.45
C GLY A 97 -12.70 -6.35 -15.94
N LEU A 98 -11.78 -6.82 -16.79
CA LEU A 98 -11.88 -6.71 -18.27
C LEU A 98 -13.15 -7.38 -18.84
N ASP A 99 -13.77 -8.28 -18.08
CA ASP A 99 -15.01 -8.96 -18.40
C ASP A 99 -16.27 -8.21 -17.91
N GLY A 100 -16.10 -7.03 -17.28
CA GLY A 100 -17.16 -6.22 -16.71
C GLY A 100 -17.68 -6.70 -15.35
N ALA A 101 -17.18 -7.84 -14.84
CA ALA A 101 -17.57 -8.37 -13.55
C ALA A 101 -17.02 -7.51 -12.41
N GLU A 102 -17.85 -7.27 -11.39
CA GLU A 102 -17.42 -6.62 -10.15
C GLU A 102 -16.45 -7.53 -9.38
N ARG A 103 -15.31 -6.96 -8.97
CA ARG A 103 -14.22 -7.64 -8.26
C ARG A 103 -14.00 -7.07 -6.87
N TRP A 104 -14.36 -5.80 -6.68
CA TRP A 104 -14.15 -5.06 -5.46
C TRP A 104 -15.14 -3.91 -5.36
N ARG A 105 -15.49 -3.53 -4.14
CA ARG A 105 -16.38 -2.42 -3.83
C ARG A 105 -15.92 -1.77 -2.54
N THR A 106 -15.90 -0.45 -2.51
CA THR A 106 -15.82 0.32 -1.28
C THR A 106 -16.78 1.49 -1.35
N SER A 107 -17.28 1.89 -0.19
CA SER A 107 -17.95 3.16 -0.06
C SER A 107 -16.99 4.18 0.52
N VAL A 108 -17.03 5.40 0.01
CA VAL A 108 -16.20 6.51 0.45
C VAL A 108 -17.08 7.71 0.75
N ALA A 109 -16.66 8.51 1.73
CA ALA A 109 -17.31 9.78 2.00
C ALA A 109 -17.34 10.58 0.70
N ASP A 110 -18.48 11.15 0.36
CA ASP A 110 -18.60 12.03 -0.79
C ASP A 110 -17.84 13.34 -0.48
N PRO A 111 -16.67 13.58 -1.09
CA PRO A 111 -15.85 14.74 -0.75
C PRO A 111 -16.52 16.06 -1.16
N ARG A 112 -17.60 15.99 -1.96
CA ARG A 112 -18.44 17.12 -2.34
C ARG A 112 -19.20 17.69 -1.15
N LEU A 113 -19.40 16.96 -0.05
CA LEU A 113 -20.24 17.43 1.04
C LEU A 113 -19.45 18.31 2.01
N ARG A 114 -19.75 19.62 2.02
CA ARG A 114 -19.27 20.60 3.01
C ARG A 114 -20.33 20.84 4.07
N ARG A 115 -19.90 20.95 5.33
CA ARG A 115 -20.82 21.15 6.46
C ARG A 115 -20.68 22.52 7.08
N LEU A 116 -21.82 23.02 7.55
CA LEU A 116 -21.98 24.37 8.07
C LEU A 116 -22.37 24.33 9.52
N GLU A 117 -21.69 25.10 10.36
CA GLU A 117 -21.95 25.10 11.80
C GLU A 117 -21.88 26.49 12.43
N ALA A 118 -22.86 26.80 13.27
CA ALA A 118 -22.86 27.95 14.17
C ALA A 118 -23.47 27.54 15.52
N PRO A 119 -22.78 27.78 16.65
CA PRO A 119 -23.30 27.52 17.97
C PRO A 119 -24.27 28.63 18.37
N ASP A 120 -25.31 28.24 19.11
CA ASP A 120 -26.15 29.15 19.87
C ASP A 120 -25.46 29.64 21.15
N ASP A 121 -26.13 30.51 21.90
CA ASP A 121 -25.62 31.08 23.15
C ASP A 121 -25.43 30.01 24.26
N ASP A 122 -26.00 28.82 24.10
CA ASP A 122 -25.90 27.69 25.02
C ASP A 122 -24.85 26.65 24.58
N GLY A 123 -24.14 26.89 23.46
CA GLY A 123 -23.10 26.00 22.92
C GLY A 123 -23.63 24.83 22.09
N HIS A 124 -24.93 24.79 21.78
CA HIS A 124 -25.49 23.83 20.82
C HIS A 124 -25.17 24.29 19.41
N LEU A 125 -24.66 23.38 18.57
CA LEU A 125 -24.37 23.67 17.18
C LEU A 125 -25.67 23.67 16.34
N HIS A 126 -25.70 24.45 15.27
CA HIS A 126 -26.76 24.51 14.26
C HIS A 126 -26.13 24.62 12.87
N GLY A 127 -26.80 24.10 11.83
CA GLY A 127 -26.09 23.83 10.59
C GLY A 127 -26.91 23.29 9.43
N THR A 128 -26.26 23.13 8.28
CA THR A 128 -26.81 22.50 7.07
C THR A 128 -25.67 21.82 6.28
N THR A 129 -25.97 21.17 5.15
CA THR A 129 -24.98 20.56 4.25
C THR A 129 -25.05 21.20 2.86
N VAL A 130 -23.90 21.53 2.29
CA VAL A 130 -23.76 22.08 0.92
C VAL A 130 -22.93 21.13 0.06
N VAL A 131 -23.27 21.03 -1.22
CA VAL A 131 -22.54 20.23 -2.21
C VAL A 131 -21.58 21.14 -2.99
N ASP A 132 -20.28 20.92 -2.81
CA ASP A 132 -19.18 21.46 -3.60
C ASP A 132 -18.91 20.57 -4.82
N PRO A 133 -19.09 21.06 -6.06
CA PRO A 133 -19.03 20.20 -7.23
C PRO A 133 -17.62 19.89 -7.74
N ASP A 134 -16.57 20.54 -7.22
CA ASP A 134 -15.18 20.43 -7.72
C ASP A 134 -14.24 19.87 -6.64
N VAL A 135 -14.07 18.54 -6.59
CA VAL A 135 -13.38 17.86 -5.48
C VAL A 135 -12.55 16.64 -5.93
N ARG A 136 -11.61 16.20 -5.08
CA ARG A 136 -10.82 14.98 -5.32
C ARG A 136 -11.21 13.86 -4.35
N LEU A 137 -11.42 12.66 -4.90
CA LEU A 137 -11.73 11.45 -4.17
C LEU A 137 -10.53 10.50 -4.15
N SER A 138 -10.05 10.11 -2.97
CA SER A 138 -8.98 9.12 -2.84
C SER A 138 -9.52 7.76 -2.37
N VAL A 139 -9.12 6.67 -3.04
CA VAL A 139 -9.53 5.30 -2.71
C VAL A 139 -8.35 4.33 -2.72
N ALA A 140 -8.32 3.41 -1.77
CA ALA A 140 -7.32 2.35 -1.67
C ALA A 140 -7.84 1.04 -2.31
N ALA A 141 -7.56 0.84 -3.60
CA ALA A 141 -8.00 -0.36 -4.32
C ALA A 141 -7.05 -1.55 -4.10
N PRO A 142 -7.53 -2.73 -3.71
CA PRO A 142 -6.68 -3.92 -3.55
C PRO A 142 -6.11 -4.39 -4.90
N THR A 143 -4.84 -4.76 -4.89
CA THR A 143 -4.15 -5.40 -6.03
C THR A 143 -4.43 -6.91 -6.06
N GLY A 144 -4.25 -7.54 -7.22
CA GLY A 144 -4.40 -8.99 -7.38
C GLY A 144 -5.83 -9.48 -7.67
N LEU A 145 -6.84 -8.59 -7.67
CA LEU A 145 -8.23 -8.93 -7.99
C LEU A 145 -8.58 -8.82 -9.49
N GLY A 146 -7.60 -8.49 -10.34
CA GLY A 146 -7.82 -8.33 -11.79
C GLY A 146 -8.72 -7.14 -12.15
N ILE A 147 -8.67 -6.06 -11.35
CA ILE A 147 -9.44 -4.83 -11.59
C ILE A 147 -8.81 -4.10 -12.79
N ALA A 148 -9.61 -3.89 -13.83
CA ALA A 148 -9.23 -3.18 -15.05
C ALA A 148 -9.83 -1.78 -15.13
N GLU A 149 -10.87 -1.50 -14.35
CA GLU A 149 -11.60 -0.23 -14.36
C GLU A 149 -12.14 0.06 -12.96
N LEU A 150 -12.11 1.33 -12.54
CA LEU A 150 -12.82 1.83 -11.37
C LEU A 150 -14.01 2.65 -11.83
N GLU A 151 -15.20 2.30 -11.38
CA GLU A 151 -16.44 3.02 -11.62
C GLU A 151 -16.90 3.71 -10.34
N VAL A 152 -17.23 5.00 -10.42
CA VAL A 152 -17.78 5.77 -9.29
C VAL A 152 -19.28 5.89 -9.46
N LEU A 153 -20.03 5.46 -8.45
CA LEU A 153 -21.47 5.47 -8.42
C LEU A 153 -21.96 6.43 -7.32
N GLU A 154 -22.96 7.24 -7.66
CA GLU A 154 -23.77 8.01 -6.72
C GLU A 154 -25.02 7.21 -6.36
N THR A 155 -25.27 7.02 -5.07
CA THR A 155 -26.42 6.23 -4.60
C THR A 155 -27.66 7.12 -4.48
N ALA A 156 -28.75 6.79 -5.18
CA ALA A 156 -29.99 7.56 -5.17
C ALA A 156 -30.87 7.20 -3.96
N ALA A 157 -31.74 8.13 -3.55
CA ALA A 157 -32.63 8.00 -2.40
C ALA A 157 -33.67 6.85 -2.53
N ASP A 158 -33.88 6.31 -3.73
CA ASP A 158 -34.77 5.18 -4.02
C ASP A 158 -34.05 3.82 -3.98
N GLY A 159 -32.75 3.80 -3.63
CA GLY A 159 -31.91 2.60 -3.64
C GLY A 159 -31.31 2.25 -5.01
N GLY A 160 -31.53 3.08 -6.04
CA GLY A 160 -30.80 3.01 -7.31
C GLY A 160 -29.37 3.55 -7.19
N ALA A 161 -28.52 3.28 -8.19
CA ALA A 161 -27.18 3.86 -8.30
C ALA A 161 -26.98 4.45 -9.70
N VAL A 162 -26.45 5.68 -9.76
CA VAL A 162 -26.15 6.40 -11.01
C VAL A 162 -24.64 6.48 -11.16
N ALA A 163 -24.10 6.06 -12.31
CA ALA A 163 -22.68 6.17 -12.57
C ALA A 163 -22.27 7.63 -12.85
N LEU A 164 -21.32 8.15 -12.08
CA LEU A 164 -20.71 9.48 -12.29
C LEU A 164 -19.58 9.43 -13.34
N GLY A 165 -19.04 8.24 -13.58
CA GLY A 165 -17.97 8.01 -14.55
C GLY A 165 -17.13 6.80 -14.18
N SER A 166 -16.24 6.40 -15.09
CA SER A 166 -15.31 5.30 -14.88
C SER A 166 -13.93 5.63 -15.45
N VAL A 167 -12.90 5.01 -14.89
CA VAL A 167 -11.52 5.16 -15.33
C VAL A 167 -10.84 3.80 -15.49
N ALA A 168 -10.19 3.60 -16.63
CA ALA A 168 -9.41 2.40 -16.91
C ALA A 168 -8.08 2.45 -16.13
N LEU A 169 -7.75 1.35 -15.46
CA LEU A 169 -6.45 1.18 -14.82
C LEU A 169 -5.39 0.72 -15.84
N PRO A 170 -4.11 1.09 -15.67
CA PRO A 170 -3.00 0.58 -16.48
C PRO A 170 -2.97 -0.96 -16.60
N ALA A 171 -2.63 -1.46 -17.79
CA ALA A 171 -2.74 -2.89 -18.13
C ALA A 171 -1.81 -3.83 -17.32
N ASP A 172 -0.72 -3.30 -16.77
CA ASP A 172 0.19 -4.01 -15.87
C ASP A 172 -0.44 -4.27 -14.48
N LEU A 173 -1.35 -3.40 -14.02
CA LEU A 173 -2.07 -3.55 -12.75
C LEU A 173 -3.33 -4.44 -12.87
N ALA A 174 -3.96 -4.50 -14.05
CA ALA A 174 -5.15 -5.30 -14.33
C ALA A 174 -4.88 -6.82 -14.45
N SER A 175 -3.62 -7.23 -14.61
CA SER A 175 -3.24 -8.60 -14.99
C SER A 175 -3.12 -9.60 -13.83
N GLY A 176 -3.28 -9.17 -12.58
CA GLY A 176 -3.22 -10.08 -11.41
C GLY A 176 -1.86 -10.76 -11.23
N ALA A 177 -0.79 -10.23 -11.81
CA ALA A 177 0.56 -10.73 -11.54
C ALA A 177 0.86 -10.52 -10.04
N GLU A 178 1.10 -11.63 -9.33
CA GLU A 178 1.65 -11.60 -7.98
C GLU A 178 2.82 -10.63 -7.94
N ALA A 179 2.72 -9.62 -7.08
CA ALA A 179 3.87 -8.81 -6.73
C ALA A 179 4.97 -9.77 -6.22
N PRO A 180 6.24 -9.56 -6.59
CA PRO A 180 7.34 -10.34 -6.04
C PRO A 180 7.27 -10.27 -4.51
N ASP A 181 7.40 -11.45 -3.90
CA ASP A 181 7.38 -11.74 -2.46
C ASP A 181 7.54 -10.47 -1.63
N ALA A 182 6.43 -9.96 -1.09
CA ALA A 182 6.42 -8.80 -0.25
C ALA A 182 7.23 -9.14 1.00
N THR A 183 8.53 -8.90 0.97
CA THR A 183 9.22 -8.32 2.12
C THR A 183 8.26 -7.27 2.64
N THR A 184 7.80 -7.39 3.88
CA THR A 184 7.12 -6.33 4.61
C THR A 184 8.05 -5.13 4.54
N SER A 185 7.94 -4.37 3.46
CA SER A 185 8.53 -3.07 3.30
C SER A 185 8.01 -2.33 4.51
N ALA A 186 8.93 -1.73 5.27
CA ALA A 186 8.60 -0.94 6.43
C ALA A 186 7.31 -0.18 6.12
N ILE A 187 6.24 -0.49 6.87
CA ILE A 187 5.04 0.37 6.86
C ILE A 187 5.62 1.77 7.03
N GLY A 188 5.19 2.73 6.21
CA GLY A 188 5.43 4.14 6.55
C GLY A 188 5.17 4.28 8.04
N ASP A 189 6.12 4.86 8.77
CA ASP A 189 6.21 4.84 10.25
C ASP A 189 4.81 4.77 10.89
N ASN A 190 4.51 3.69 11.64
CA ASN A 190 3.18 3.19 12.04
C ASN A 190 2.39 4.24 12.87
N ARG A 191 2.01 5.34 12.23
CA ARG A 191 1.48 6.57 12.81
C ARG A 191 0.43 7.15 11.87
N ILE A 192 -0.50 7.90 12.46
CA ILE A 192 -1.49 8.72 11.78
C ILE A 192 -0.92 10.13 11.71
N ASP A 193 -0.67 10.62 10.50
CA ASP A 193 -0.05 11.91 10.28
C ASP A 193 -1.11 13.02 10.12
N ILE A 194 -1.06 14.01 11.01
CA ILE A 194 -1.87 15.23 10.96
C ILE A 194 -1.05 16.34 10.31
N ALA A 195 -1.40 16.74 9.09
CA ALA A 195 -0.82 17.88 8.40
C ALA A 195 -1.60 19.16 8.76
N VAL A 196 -0.95 20.06 9.51
CA VAL A 196 -1.55 21.34 9.91
C VAL A 196 -1.01 22.47 9.03
N LEU A 197 -1.89 23.15 8.31
CA LEU A 197 -1.59 24.32 7.49
C LEU A 197 -2.11 25.59 8.18
N GLY A 198 -1.46 26.72 7.90
CA GLY A 198 -1.93 28.02 8.35
C GLY A 198 -2.37 28.90 7.18
N ASP A 199 -3.53 29.54 7.28
CA ASP A 199 -3.93 30.62 6.38
C ASP A 199 -4.10 31.95 7.11
N GLY A 200 -3.84 33.06 6.40
CA GLY A 200 -3.84 34.39 7.01
C GLY A 200 -2.64 34.67 7.92
N TYR A 201 -1.57 33.86 7.85
CA TYR A 201 -0.31 34.12 8.56
C TYR A 201 0.71 34.71 7.60
N THR A 202 1.11 35.95 7.83
CA THR A 202 2.18 36.59 7.06
C THR A 202 3.55 35.98 7.35
N ALA A 203 4.57 36.32 6.55
CA ALA A 203 5.94 35.87 6.78
C ALA A 203 6.45 36.20 8.20
N ALA A 204 6.03 37.34 8.76
CA ALA A 204 6.38 37.77 10.12
C ALA A 204 5.63 37.00 11.22
N GLN A 205 4.54 36.30 10.88
CA GLN A 205 3.67 35.59 11.82
C GLN A 205 3.88 34.07 11.83
N GLN A 206 4.87 33.54 11.11
CA GLN A 206 5.12 32.08 11.06
C GLN A 206 5.52 31.49 12.43
N ALA A 207 6.11 32.30 13.31
CA ALA A 207 6.35 31.92 14.70
C ALA A 207 5.03 31.84 15.51
N LYS A 208 4.09 32.77 15.24
CA LYS A 208 2.75 32.74 15.82
C LYS A 208 2.00 31.48 15.37
N PHE A 209 2.01 31.18 14.06
CA PHE A 209 1.44 29.94 13.52
C PHE A 209 1.95 28.69 14.25
N SER A 210 3.27 28.58 14.43
CA SER A 210 3.85 27.41 15.13
C SER A 210 3.34 27.31 16.58
N SER A 211 3.22 28.44 17.29
CA SER A 211 2.66 28.50 18.65
C SER A 211 1.16 28.19 18.70
N ASP A 212 0.40 28.61 17.69
CA ASP A 212 -1.03 28.33 17.60
C ASP A 212 -1.27 26.84 17.33
N VAL A 213 -0.48 26.21 16.44
CA VAL A 213 -0.51 24.76 16.24
C VAL A 213 -0.20 24.03 17.54
N ASP A 214 0.87 24.41 18.24
CA ASP A 214 1.23 23.77 19.52
C ASP A 214 0.09 23.89 20.54
N THR A 215 -0.58 25.05 20.60
CA THR A 215 -1.71 25.28 21.50
C THR A 215 -2.91 24.40 21.15
N VAL A 216 -3.33 24.43 19.87
CA VAL A 216 -4.49 23.65 19.40
C VAL A 216 -4.23 22.16 19.55
N MET A 217 -3.07 21.67 19.13
CA MET A 217 -2.76 20.24 19.19
C MET A 217 -2.52 19.75 20.63
N THR A 218 -1.99 20.59 21.53
CA THR A 218 -1.91 20.25 22.96
C THR A 218 -3.30 20.06 23.56
N GLY A 219 -4.25 20.94 23.23
CA GLY A 219 -5.64 20.79 23.65
C GLY A 219 -6.31 19.58 23.01
N PHE A 220 -6.11 19.35 21.72
CA PHE A 220 -6.65 18.21 21.00
C PHE A 220 -6.23 16.87 21.63
N PHE A 221 -4.94 16.70 21.94
CA PHE A 221 -4.43 15.49 22.60
C PHE A 221 -4.63 15.47 24.13
N ALA A 222 -5.35 16.45 24.69
CA ALA A 222 -5.81 16.40 26.07
C ALA A 222 -7.18 15.71 26.21
N GLU A 223 -7.93 15.59 25.10
CA GLU A 223 -9.28 15.03 25.07
C GLU A 223 -9.28 13.55 24.64
N ASP A 224 -10.01 12.71 25.38
CA ASP A 224 -10.20 11.30 25.00
C ASP A 224 -11.18 11.19 23.80
N PRO A 225 -10.97 10.28 22.83
CA PRO A 225 -9.96 9.22 22.83
C PRO A 225 -8.56 9.64 22.33
N TYR A 226 -8.36 10.85 21.84
CA TYR A 226 -7.06 11.25 21.30
C TYR A 226 -5.96 11.28 22.37
N ALA A 227 -6.28 11.65 23.61
CA ALA A 227 -5.34 11.57 24.74
C ALA A 227 -4.93 10.12 25.06
N GLU A 228 -5.88 9.19 24.98
CA GLU A 228 -5.64 7.76 25.19
C GLU A 228 -4.70 7.16 24.13
N TYR A 229 -4.86 7.58 22.88
CA TYR A 229 -4.12 7.06 21.72
C TYR A 229 -3.08 8.04 21.16
N ALA A 230 -2.64 9.03 21.93
CA ALA A 230 -1.75 10.10 21.43
C ALA A 230 -0.46 9.57 20.78
N ALA A 231 0.07 8.44 21.25
CA ALA A 231 1.25 7.79 20.68
C ALA A 231 1.07 7.31 19.23
N TYR A 232 -0.17 7.24 18.74
CA TYR A 232 -0.53 6.75 17.41
C TYR A 232 -0.39 7.86 16.38
N PHE A 233 -0.23 9.12 16.80
CA PHE A 233 -0.26 10.27 15.92
C PHE A 233 1.11 10.92 15.78
N ARG A 234 1.34 11.55 14.62
CA ARG A 234 2.41 12.52 14.38
C ARG A 234 1.80 13.81 13.83
N VAL A 235 2.29 14.95 14.28
CA VAL A 235 1.87 16.26 13.77
C VAL A 235 2.95 16.84 12.86
N ASN A 236 2.56 17.21 11.64
CA ASN A 236 3.41 17.86 10.65
C ASN A 236 2.90 19.27 10.39
N GLN A 237 3.74 20.28 10.62
CA GLN A 237 3.41 21.67 10.30
C GLN A 237 3.81 22.02 8.86
N VAL A 238 2.85 22.44 8.04
CA VAL A 238 3.07 22.88 6.67
C VAL A 238 2.95 24.41 6.63
N ARG A 239 4.10 25.08 6.51
CA ARG A 239 4.17 26.54 6.53
C ARG A 239 3.76 27.12 5.19
N VAL A 240 2.64 27.82 5.18
CA VAL A 240 2.15 28.60 4.04
C VAL A 240 2.17 30.08 4.43
N VAL A 241 2.66 30.93 3.54
CA VAL A 241 2.85 32.37 3.79
C VAL A 241 1.77 33.16 3.05
N SER A 242 0.91 33.84 3.81
CA SER A 242 -0.08 34.79 3.29
C SER A 242 0.53 36.17 3.07
N ASN A 243 0.01 36.93 2.11
CA ASN A 243 0.42 38.33 1.91
C ASN A 243 -0.19 39.26 2.96
N GLN A 244 -1.39 38.94 3.44
CA GLN A 244 -2.09 39.69 4.49
C GLN A 244 -2.49 38.80 5.67
N SER A 245 -2.71 39.44 6.82
CA SER A 245 -3.19 38.78 8.04
C SER A 245 -4.72 38.78 8.10
N GLY A 246 -5.32 37.71 8.60
CA GLY A 246 -6.78 37.54 8.72
C GLY A 246 -7.36 36.71 7.59
N ALA A 247 -8.68 36.78 7.41
CA ALA A 247 -9.43 36.12 6.34
C ALA A 247 -10.42 37.10 5.67
N ASP A 248 -11.01 36.68 4.56
CA ASP A 248 -12.13 37.38 3.93
C ASP A 248 -13.37 37.27 4.82
N HIS A 249 -14.17 38.34 4.88
CA HIS A 249 -15.44 38.40 5.59
C HIS A 249 -16.52 38.97 4.67
N LEU A 250 -17.20 38.09 3.94
CA LEU A 250 -18.25 38.45 2.99
C LEU A 250 -19.58 38.78 3.66
N GLU A 251 -19.81 38.22 4.84
CA GLU A 251 -21.02 38.42 5.64
C GLU A 251 -21.14 39.84 6.21
N ARG A 252 -20.03 40.60 6.23
CA ARG A 252 -19.99 41.96 6.74
C ARG A 252 -20.48 42.97 5.70
N THR A 253 -21.03 44.09 6.19
CA THR A 253 -21.41 45.21 5.33
C THR A 253 -20.65 46.49 5.73
N PRO A 254 -19.70 46.99 4.89
CA PRO A 254 -19.23 46.39 3.64
C PRO A 254 -18.34 45.15 3.88
N PRO A 255 -18.23 44.23 2.90
CA PRO A 255 -17.33 43.08 2.99
C PRO A 255 -15.87 43.49 3.19
N THR A 256 -15.11 42.65 3.89
CA THR A 256 -13.66 42.84 4.08
C THR A 256 -12.90 41.76 3.33
N TYR A 257 -11.85 42.14 2.59
CA TYR A 257 -11.03 41.23 1.81
C TYR A 257 -9.57 41.25 2.26
N ARG A 258 -8.89 40.10 2.18
CA ARG A 258 -7.54 39.75 2.61
C ARG A 258 -6.91 38.83 1.57
N ASP A 259 -5.74 39.21 1.08
CA ASP A 259 -4.93 38.37 0.19
C ASP A 259 -4.21 37.28 1.01
N THR A 260 -4.89 36.14 1.19
CA THR A 260 -4.41 34.98 1.94
C THR A 260 -3.96 33.85 1.01
N ALA A 261 -3.11 32.97 1.52
CA ALA A 261 -2.43 31.97 0.71
C ALA A 261 -3.33 30.80 0.30
N LEU A 262 -4.29 30.44 1.15
CA LEU A 262 -5.23 29.35 0.93
C LEU A 262 -6.66 29.86 0.67
N GLY A 263 -6.88 31.18 0.69
CA GLY A 263 -8.17 31.79 0.33
C GLY A 263 -9.25 31.59 1.38
N ALA A 264 -8.90 31.58 2.67
CA ALA A 264 -9.87 31.51 3.76
C ALA A 264 -10.90 32.64 3.69
N GLU A 265 -12.18 32.27 3.67
CA GLU A 265 -13.32 33.17 3.50
C GLU A 265 -14.47 32.79 4.43
N TYR A 266 -14.96 33.77 5.20
CA TYR A 266 -16.20 33.68 5.97
C TYR A 266 -17.42 34.07 5.11
N GLY A 267 -18.55 33.42 5.37
CA GLY A 267 -19.82 33.76 4.72
C GLY A 267 -19.99 33.12 3.35
N CYS A 268 -19.18 32.11 3.01
CA CYS A 268 -19.36 31.38 1.76
C CYS A 268 -20.75 30.71 1.73
N TYR A 269 -21.35 30.68 0.54
CA TYR A 269 -22.75 30.23 0.31
C TYR A 269 -23.82 31.01 1.08
N ASP A 270 -23.55 32.28 1.45
CA ASP A 270 -24.43 33.16 2.23
C ASP A 270 -24.72 32.64 3.64
N ILE A 271 -23.77 31.90 4.24
CA ILE A 271 -23.94 31.32 5.58
C ILE A 271 -22.88 31.87 6.51
N ASP A 272 -23.34 32.72 7.44
CA ASP A 272 -22.52 33.35 8.46
C ASP A 272 -21.68 32.31 9.22
N ARG A 273 -20.40 32.65 9.46
CA ARG A 273 -19.43 31.84 10.23
C ARG A 273 -18.92 30.56 9.57
N LEU A 274 -19.47 30.14 8.42
CA LEU A 274 -18.82 29.10 7.61
C LEU A 274 -17.52 29.62 7.04
N ILE A 275 -16.44 28.87 7.23
CA ILE A 275 -15.15 29.15 6.60
C ILE A 275 -14.93 28.20 5.44
N CYS A 276 -14.74 28.76 4.25
CA CYS A 276 -14.25 28.04 3.08
C CYS A 276 -12.76 28.33 2.84
N VAL A 277 -12.05 27.35 2.29
CA VAL A 277 -10.70 27.49 1.73
C VAL A 277 -10.69 26.98 0.29
N ASP A 278 -9.68 27.37 -0.47
CA ASP A 278 -9.46 26.89 -1.84
C ASP A 278 -8.76 25.52 -1.81
N ASP A 279 -9.52 24.47 -2.13
CA ASP A 279 -9.06 23.08 -2.03
C ASP A 279 -7.87 22.77 -2.93
N ALA A 280 -7.79 23.41 -4.11
CA ALA A 280 -6.67 23.22 -5.02
C ALA A 280 -5.38 23.79 -4.43
N LYS A 281 -5.47 24.95 -3.75
CA LYS A 281 -4.33 25.55 -3.05
C LYS A 281 -3.91 24.74 -1.83
N VAL A 282 -4.86 24.23 -1.03
CA VAL A 282 -4.57 23.34 0.11
C VAL A 282 -3.88 22.08 -0.37
N THR A 283 -4.43 21.41 -1.40
CA THR A 283 -3.84 20.23 -2.01
C THR A 283 -2.43 20.48 -2.51
N ALA A 284 -2.22 21.56 -3.27
CA ALA A 284 -0.92 21.91 -3.81
C ALA A 284 0.11 22.16 -2.70
N ALA A 285 -0.27 22.89 -1.65
CA ALA A 285 0.60 23.20 -0.53
C ALA A 285 1.01 21.93 0.25
N VAL A 286 0.04 21.08 0.62
CA VAL A 286 0.33 19.87 1.40
C VAL A 286 1.09 18.84 0.58
N SER A 287 0.77 18.66 -0.71
CA SER A 287 1.45 17.72 -1.62
C SER A 287 2.89 18.10 -1.90
N ALA A 288 3.20 19.41 -1.93
CA ALA A 288 4.57 19.88 -2.09
C ALA A 288 5.43 19.65 -0.84
N ALA A 289 4.81 19.60 0.33
CA ALA A 289 5.51 19.49 1.62
C ALA A 289 5.61 18.06 2.14
N LEU A 290 4.58 17.23 1.94
CA LEU A 290 4.45 15.90 2.53
C LEU A 290 4.02 14.87 1.48
N PRO A 291 4.57 13.63 1.55
CA PRO A 291 4.09 12.53 0.72
C PRO A 291 2.66 12.13 1.10
N ALA A 292 1.95 11.45 0.19
CA ALA A 292 0.56 11.06 0.41
C ALA A 292 0.33 10.23 1.69
N ALA A 293 1.30 9.38 2.06
CA ALA A 293 1.24 8.56 3.26
C ALA A 293 1.48 9.33 4.58
N GLN A 294 1.69 10.66 4.56
CA GLN A 294 1.92 11.50 5.74
C GLN A 294 0.91 12.64 5.86
N ARG A 295 -0.31 12.43 5.37
CA ARG A 295 -1.39 13.41 5.39
C ARG A 295 -2.76 12.75 5.59
N ASP A 296 -2.83 11.86 6.58
CA ASP A 296 -4.07 11.14 6.94
C ASP A 296 -5.18 12.08 7.40
N ILE A 297 -4.79 13.16 8.08
CA ILE A 297 -5.68 14.25 8.50
C ILE A 297 -5.06 15.56 8.02
N VAL A 298 -5.86 16.44 7.42
CA VAL A 298 -5.45 17.79 7.05
C VAL A 298 -6.31 18.80 7.80
N LEU A 299 -5.65 19.66 8.57
CA LEU A 299 -6.26 20.73 9.35
C LEU A 299 -5.74 22.08 8.87
N VAL A 300 -6.64 23.00 8.50
CA VAL A 300 -6.29 24.39 8.20
C VAL A 300 -6.67 25.28 9.37
N LEU A 301 -5.68 25.93 9.98
CA LEU A 301 -5.90 26.96 10.99
C LEU A 301 -5.93 28.33 10.34
N VAL A 302 -7.02 29.06 10.53
CA VAL A 302 -7.22 30.41 9.98
C VAL A 302 -6.88 31.45 11.05
N ASN A 303 -5.94 32.35 10.75
CA ASN A 303 -5.48 33.41 11.66
C ASN A 303 -6.50 34.55 11.83
N ASP A 304 -7.70 34.22 12.30
CA ASP A 304 -8.78 35.13 12.64
C ASP A 304 -9.45 34.66 13.93
N THR A 305 -9.88 35.60 14.79
CA THR A 305 -10.50 35.27 16.09
C THR A 305 -12.02 35.22 16.03
N THR A 306 -12.62 35.50 14.88
CA THR A 306 -14.06 35.32 14.66
C THR A 306 -14.40 33.82 14.77
N TYR A 307 -15.52 33.48 15.39
CA TYR A 307 -15.96 32.08 15.43
C TYR A 307 -16.24 31.59 14.01
N GLY A 308 -15.66 30.46 13.63
CA GLY A 308 -15.99 29.76 12.39
C GLY A 308 -15.13 28.52 12.16
N GLY A 309 -15.69 27.58 11.41
CA GLY A 309 -15.07 26.32 11.06
C GLY A 309 -15.79 25.66 9.89
N SER A 310 -15.21 24.57 9.40
CA SER A 310 -15.91 23.62 8.52
C SER A 310 -15.23 22.25 8.51
N GLY A 311 -16.04 21.23 8.27
CA GLY A 311 -15.62 19.84 8.11
C GLY A 311 -15.97 19.31 6.72
N GLY A 312 -15.22 18.32 6.26
CA GLY A 312 -15.35 17.78 4.90
C GLY A 312 -14.08 17.02 4.48
N GLN A 313 -13.57 17.29 3.28
CA GLN A 313 -12.26 16.77 2.86
C GLN A 313 -11.12 17.26 3.77
N TYR A 314 -11.25 18.49 4.27
CA TYR A 314 -10.32 19.12 5.21
C TYR A 314 -11.10 19.61 6.42
N ALA A 315 -10.48 19.54 7.60
CA ALA A 315 -10.96 20.28 8.75
C ALA A 315 -10.43 21.72 8.67
N VAL A 316 -11.28 22.71 8.91
CA VAL A 316 -10.92 24.13 8.95
C VAL A 316 -11.40 24.70 10.28
N ALA A 317 -10.52 25.39 10.99
CA ALA A 317 -10.87 26.03 12.27
C ALA A 317 -10.23 27.42 12.36
N SER A 318 -10.96 28.39 12.91
CA SER A 318 -10.41 29.69 13.27
C SER A 318 -9.64 29.65 14.60
N LEU A 319 -9.04 30.77 14.98
CA LEU A 319 -8.40 30.98 16.30
C LEU A 319 -9.36 31.61 17.32
N HIS A 320 -10.65 31.33 17.23
CA HIS A 320 -11.60 31.64 18.31
C HIS A 320 -11.13 30.99 19.63
N PRO A 321 -11.50 31.51 20.82
CA PRO A 321 -11.22 30.82 22.09
C PRO A 321 -11.61 29.34 22.14
N ASP A 322 -12.56 28.91 21.31
CA ASP A 322 -13.02 27.51 21.18
C ASP A 322 -12.29 26.73 20.07
N ALA A 323 -11.15 27.21 19.57
CA ALA A 323 -10.41 26.60 18.46
C ALA A 323 -10.08 25.11 18.64
N VAL A 324 -9.83 24.69 19.88
CA VAL A 324 -9.60 23.26 20.21
C VAL A 324 -10.87 22.45 20.00
N GLU A 325 -12.01 22.95 20.49
CA GLU A 325 -13.31 22.29 20.36
C GLU A 325 -13.79 22.25 18.91
N LEU A 326 -13.56 23.34 18.17
CA LEU A 326 -13.74 23.40 16.72
C LEU A 326 -12.89 22.33 16.02
N ALA A 327 -11.57 22.33 16.23
CA ALA A 327 -10.70 21.36 15.57
C ALA A 327 -11.09 19.90 15.90
N LEU A 328 -11.46 19.61 17.15
CA LEU A 328 -11.98 18.30 17.54
C LEU A 328 -13.24 17.94 16.75
N HIS A 329 -14.25 18.81 16.78
CA HIS A 329 -15.53 18.59 16.09
C HIS A 329 -15.32 18.35 14.59
N GLU A 330 -14.60 19.23 13.90
CA GLU A 330 -14.42 19.17 12.46
C GLU A 330 -13.59 17.96 12.02
N ILE A 331 -12.62 17.53 12.84
CA ILE A 331 -11.91 16.27 12.62
C ILE A 331 -12.83 15.07 12.87
N GLY A 332 -13.84 15.18 13.74
CA GLY A 332 -14.91 14.19 13.89
C GLY A 332 -15.59 13.85 12.56
N HIS A 333 -15.81 14.87 11.72
CA HIS A 333 -16.26 14.67 10.34
C HIS A 333 -15.16 14.11 9.46
N SER A 334 -14.06 14.84 9.31
CA SER A 334 -13.04 14.59 8.27
C SER A 334 -12.26 13.30 8.48
N PHE A 335 -12.12 12.85 9.73
CA PHE A 335 -11.43 11.61 10.12
C PHE A 335 -12.39 10.54 10.65
N GLY A 336 -13.29 10.94 11.54
CA GLY A 336 -14.24 10.02 12.19
C GLY A 336 -15.36 9.54 11.28
N GLY A 337 -15.69 10.31 10.23
CA GLY A 337 -16.87 10.06 9.40
C GLY A 337 -18.19 10.21 10.17
N LEU A 338 -18.17 11.00 11.26
CA LEU A 338 -19.31 11.23 12.13
C LEU A 338 -20.26 12.25 11.50
N ALA A 339 -21.55 12.11 11.74
CA ALA A 339 -22.57 13.09 11.36
C ALA A 339 -22.87 14.03 12.52
N ASP A 340 -23.49 15.14 12.19
CA ASP A 340 -23.98 16.09 13.18
C ASP A 340 -25.15 15.53 13.97
N GLU A 341 -25.11 15.74 15.27
CA GLU A 341 -26.12 15.24 16.21
C GLU A 341 -27.09 16.34 16.67
N TYR A 342 -26.85 17.59 16.28
CA TYR A 342 -27.76 18.68 16.55
C TYR A 342 -28.91 18.76 15.53
N SER A 343 -29.97 19.50 15.91
CA SER A 343 -31.18 19.71 15.12
C SER A 343 -31.40 21.20 14.84
N GLY A 344 -32.46 21.56 14.10
CA GLY A 344 -32.87 22.95 13.94
C GLY A 344 -32.68 23.58 12.55
N ASN A 345 -32.62 22.79 11.47
CA ASN A 345 -32.81 23.38 10.15
C ASN A 345 -34.31 23.69 9.95
N VAL A 346 -34.67 24.96 10.11
CA VAL A 346 -36.06 25.46 9.97
C VAL A 346 -36.60 25.38 8.54
N ASP A 347 -35.74 25.08 7.55
CA ASP A 347 -36.08 25.21 6.12
C ASP A 347 -36.12 23.89 5.32
N ASP A 348 -35.82 22.72 5.91
CA ASP A 348 -35.95 21.42 5.21
C ASP A 348 -37.10 20.55 5.77
N PRO A 349 -38.28 20.53 5.12
CA PRO A 349 -39.42 19.71 5.55
C PRO A 349 -39.28 18.22 5.25
N SER A 350 -38.22 17.75 4.59
CA SER A 350 -38.10 16.38 4.08
C SER A 350 -37.24 15.43 4.91
N CYS A 351 -36.57 15.92 5.96
CA CYS A 351 -35.64 15.18 6.82
C CYS A 351 -34.90 14.03 6.10
N VAL A 352 -33.96 14.40 5.24
CA VAL A 352 -33.10 13.44 4.55
C VAL A 352 -31.84 13.27 5.38
N LEU A 353 -31.71 12.11 6.02
CA LEU A 353 -30.50 11.78 6.77
C LEU A 353 -29.29 11.64 5.86
N PRO A 354 -28.09 11.96 6.38
CA PRO A 354 -26.88 11.58 5.72
C PRO A 354 -26.74 10.07 5.64
N ALA A 355 -26.10 9.61 4.57
CA ALA A 355 -25.79 8.21 4.42
C ALA A 355 -24.60 7.76 5.27
N TYR A 356 -23.71 8.68 5.62
CA TYR A 356 -22.62 8.43 6.54
C TYR A 356 -23.06 8.75 7.98
N GLY A 357 -22.14 8.61 8.93
CA GLY A 357 -22.42 8.91 10.33
C GLY A 357 -22.99 7.70 11.03
N VAL A 358 -22.08 6.89 11.59
CA VAL A 358 -22.49 5.77 12.45
C VAL A 358 -23.23 6.22 13.71
N ASN A 359 -23.26 7.52 13.98
CA ASN A 359 -23.89 8.19 15.10
C ASN A 359 -25.23 8.88 14.75
N VAL A 360 -25.81 8.63 13.59
CA VAL A 360 -27.19 9.04 13.28
C VAL A 360 -27.98 7.94 12.58
N THR A 361 -29.31 7.91 12.76
CA THR A 361 -30.18 6.93 12.09
C THR A 361 -31.63 7.40 12.02
N SER A 362 -32.42 6.89 11.07
CA SER A 362 -33.89 7.05 11.03
C SER A 362 -34.60 5.81 11.58
N GLU A 363 -33.86 4.76 11.90
CA GLU A 363 -34.40 3.49 12.35
C GLU A 363 -34.78 3.56 13.84
N THR A 364 -36.01 3.14 14.13
CA THR A 364 -36.49 2.91 15.51
C THR A 364 -36.59 1.43 15.85
N ASN A 365 -36.37 0.55 14.86
CA ASN A 365 -36.21 -0.86 15.14
C ASN A 365 -34.82 -1.11 15.73
N ARG A 366 -34.77 -1.42 17.04
CA ARG A 366 -33.53 -1.69 17.79
C ARG A 366 -32.54 -2.59 17.06
N THR A 367 -32.99 -3.63 16.35
CA THR A 367 -32.07 -4.58 15.71
C THR A 367 -31.37 -4.01 14.48
N LYS A 368 -31.87 -2.89 13.94
CA LYS A 368 -31.34 -2.19 12.78
C LYS A 368 -30.55 -0.92 13.14
N ILE A 369 -30.63 -0.45 14.38
CA ILE A 369 -29.86 0.71 14.85
C ILE A 369 -28.36 0.38 14.75
N PRO A 370 -27.51 1.24 14.16
CA PRO A 370 -26.09 0.95 13.96
C PRO A 370 -25.34 0.65 15.26
N TRP A 371 -25.64 1.38 16.34
CA TRP A 371 -25.03 1.23 17.66
C TRP A 371 -25.84 0.37 18.64
N LYS A 372 -26.67 -0.55 18.14
CA LYS A 372 -27.54 -1.41 18.96
C LYS A 372 -26.84 -2.17 20.09
N HIS A 373 -25.56 -2.51 19.93
CA HIS A 373 -24.73 -3.19 20.95
C HIS A 373 -24.37 -2.31 22.15
N TRP A 374 -24.58 -0.99 22.05
CA TRP A 374 -24.47 -0.07 23.17
C TRP A 374 -25.79 0.10 23.93
N ILE A 375 -26.93 -0.09 23.28
CA ILE A 375 -28.25 0.15 23.88
C ILE A 375 -28.64 -1.00 24.80
N ALA A 376 -28.71 -0.72 26.11
CA ALA A 376 -29.18 -1.69 27.09
C ALA A 376 -30.62 -2.15 26.78
N GLY A 377 -30.93 -3.41 27.08
CA GLY A 377 -32.23 -4.02 26.76
C GLY A 377 -33.44 -3.29 27.39
N ALA A 378 -33.23 -2.62 28.53
CA ALA A 378 -34.27 -1.87 29.24
C ALA A 378 -34.44 -0.41 28.74
N THR A 379 -33.49 0.14 27.98
CA THR A 379 -33.57 1.53 27.49
C THR A 379 -34.69 1.65 26.46
N PRO A 380 -35.68 2.54 26.60
CA PRO A 380 -36.72 2.71 25.58
C PRO A 380 -36.15 3.15 24.23
N VAL A 381 -36.78 2.75 23.12
CA VAL A 381 -36.44 3.19 21.76
C VAL A 381 -37.74 3.59 21.04
N PRO A 382 -37.92 4.86 20.62
CA PRO A 382 -37.05 6.01 20.88
C PRO A 382 -36.80 6.29 22.37
N THR A 383 -35.62 6.82 22.68
CA THR A 383 -35.20 7.16 24.04
C THR A 383 -35.62 8.59 24.37
N GLY A 384 -36.26 8.78 25.52
CA GLY A 384 -36.62 10.09 26.04
C GLY A 384 -35.69 10.56 27.17
N GLY A 385 -35.91 11.78 27.64
CA GLY A 385 -35.13 12.40 28.72
C GLY A 385 -33.81 13.02 28.24
N SER A 386 -33.07 13.59 29.18
CA SER A 386 -31.84 14.35 28.94
C SER A 386 -30.62 13.84 29.70
N THR A 387 -30.66 12.58 30.15
CA THR A 387 -29.55 11.99 30.87
C THR A 387 -28.33 11.83 29.94
N PRO A 388 -27.20 12.48 30.23
CA PRO A 388 -25.99 12.38 29.42
C PRO A 388 -25.44 10.94 29.41
N SER A 389 -24.71 10.59 28.34
CA SER A 389 -23.92 9.35 28.26
C SER A 389 -24.71 8.04 28.46
N VAL A 390 -26.03 8.06 28.26
CA VAL A 390 -26.87 6.86 28.19
C VAL A 390 -27.09 6.51 26.72
N PRO A 391 -26.57 5.37 26.22
CA PRO A 391 -26.83 4.98 24.84
C PRO A 391 -28.30 4.60 24.61
N GLY A 392 -28.88 5.22 23.58
CA GLY A 392 -30.29 5.15 23.22
C GLY A 392 -30.52 5.59 21.77
N ALA A 393 -31.73 6.02 21.44
CA ALA A 393 -32.09 6.64 20.17
C ALA A 393 -32.87 7.91 20.44
N TYR A 394 -32.16 9.02 20.64
CA TYR A 394 -32.73 10.31 21.02
C TYR A 394 -33.17 11.08 19.77
N ALA A 395 -34.41 11.55 19.75
CA ALA A 395 -34.93 12.31 18.60
C ALA A 395 -34.19 13.65 18.44
N GLY A 396 -33.94 14.02 17.19
CA GLY A 396 -33.21 15.24 16.82
C GLY A 396 -31.76 14.93 16.45
N ALA A 397 -31.42 14.97 15.17
CA ALA A 397 -30.07 14.75 14.67
C ALA A 397 -29.97 15.15 13.20
N ALA A 398 -28.75 15.35 12.69
CA ALA A 398 -28.49 15.70 11.30
C ALA A 398 -29.42 16.81 10.79
N TYR A 399 -29.55 17.87 11.60
CA TYR A 399 -30.37 19.06 11.35
C TYR A 399 -31.89 18.82 11.34
N CYS A 400 -32.35 17.59 11.48
CA CYS A 400 -33.76 17.25 11.60
C CYS A 400 -34.23 17.28 13.04
N ASP A 401 -35.36 17.94 13.32
CA ASP A 401 -36.01 17.87 14.64
C ASP A 401 -36.78 16.55 14.85
N THR A 402 -37.26 15.91 13.77
CA THR A 402 -38.02 14.65 13.82
C THR A 402 -37.58 13.70 12.71
N GLY A 403 -37.76 12.38 12.92
CA GLY A 403 -37.39 11.35 11.93
C GLY A 403 -35.91 10.94 11.94
N ALA A 404 -35.08 11.66 12.69
CA ALA A 404 -33.66 11.39 12.91
C ALA A 404 -33.37 11.15 14.39
N TYR A 405 -32.42 10.25 14.67
CA TYR A 405 -32.02 9.86 16.01
C TYR A 405 -30.50 9.84 16.16
N ARG A 406 -30.03 10.29 17.32
CA ARG A 406 -28.63 10.25 17.78
C ARG A 406 -28.42 9.26 18.94
N PRO A 407 -27.18 8.80 19.20
CA PRO A 407 -26.91 7.70 20.13
C PRO A 407 -27.02 8.08 21.61
N THR A 408 -26.70 9.31 21.98
CA THR A 408 -26.79 9.80 23.35
C THR A 408 -27.54 11.13 23.39
N TYR A 409 -27.92 11.59 24.58
CA TYR A 409 -28.59 12.87 24.67
C TYR A 409 -27.71 14.02 24.15
N ASP A 410 -26.40 13.94 24.40
CA ASP A 410 -25.44 14.94 23.98
C ASP A 410 -24.08 14.32 23.67
N SER A 411 -23.30 14.95 22.81
CA SER A 411 -21.92 14.55 22.46
C SER A 411 -21.21 15.75 21.81
N LYS A 412 -19.89 15.66 21.63
CA LYS A 412 -19.13 16.66 20.86
C LYS A 412 -19.68 16.96 19.46
N MET A 413 -20.36 16.00 18.82
CA MET A 413 -21.05 16.18 17.53
C MET A 413 -22.39 16.94 17.63
N ARG A 414 -22.82 17.31 18.84
CA ARG A 414 -24.04 18.08 19.11
C ARG A 414 -23.72 19.43 19.76
N SER A 415 -22.77 19.45 20.69
CA SER A 415 -22.43 20.64 21.47
C SER A 415 -20.94 20.69 21.76
N LEU A 416 -20.35 21.87 21.60
CA LEU A 416 -18.95 22.08 21.97
C LEU A 416 -18.78 21.96 23.49
N GLY A 417 -17.62 21.47 23.93
CA GLY A 417 -17.33 21.21 25.35
C GLY A 417 -17.90 19.90 25.89
N SER A 418 -18.74 19.19 25.13
CA SER A 418 -19.22 17.85 25.48
C SER A 418 -18.20 16.77 25.08
N PRO A 419 -18.15 15.62 25.80
CA PRO A 419 -17.26 14.52 25.46
C PRO A 419 -17.67 13.83 24.15
N TRP A 420 -16.75 13.07 23.57
CA TRP A 420 -17.05 12.10 22.52
C TRP A 420 -17.79 10.91 23.15
N ASP A 421 -19.11 10.96 23.28
CA ASP A 421 -19.86 9.87 23.92
C ASP A 421 -19.64 8.53 23.18
N GLN A 422 -20.08 7.42 23.78
CA GLN A 422 -19.49 6.09 23.53
C GLN A 422 -19.47 5.64 22.06
N VAL A 423 -20.51 5.97 21.29
CA VAL A 423 -20.62 5.59 19.87
C VAL A 423 -19.62 6.37 19.01
N ASN A 424 -19.40 7.65 19.32
CA ASN A 424 -18.41 8.47 18.63
C ASN A 424 -16.99 8.05 19.03
N THR A 425 -16.75 7.77 20.31
CA THR A 425 -15.47 7.22 20.76
C THR A 425 -15.13 5.91 20.07
N GLU A 426 -16.08 4.96 19.98
CA GLU A 426 -15.89 3.68 19.28
C GLU A 426 -15.49 3.90 17.82
N ALA A 427 -16.23 4.74 17.11
CA ALA A 427 -15.96 5.06 15.71
C ALA A 427 -14.56 5.68 15.51
N LEU A 428 -14.16 6.62 16.38
CA LEU A 428 -12.84 7.25 16.30
C LEU A 428 -11.70 6.24 16.54
N ILE A 429 -11.84 5.36 17.53
CA ILE A 429 -10.83 4.33 17.81
C ILE A 429 -10.72 3.33 16.65
N GLU A 430 -11.84 2.92 16.06
CA GLU A 430 -11.83 2.08 14.86
C GLU A 430 -11.13 2.78 13.69
N GLN A 431 -11.35 4.09 13.49
CA GLN A 431 -10.65 4.86 12.46
C GLN A 431 -9.14 4.96 12.72
N MET A 432 -8.72 5.02 13.99
CA MET A 432 -7.31 4.96 14.35
C MET A 432 -6.71 3.61 13.95
N TYR A 433 -7.31 2.50 14.39
CA TYR A 433 -6.84 1.15 14.06
C TYR A 433 -7.04 0.75 12.59
N ALA A 434 -7.86 1.49 11.84
CA ALA A 434 -7.93 1.34 10.40
C ALA A 434 -6.65 1.83 9.70
N ARG A 435 -5.88 2.72 10.32
CA ARG A 435 -4.66 3.31 9.75
C ARG A 435 -3.39 2.76 10.39
N VAL A 436 -3.43 2.42 11.67
CA VAL A 436 -2.27 1.89 12.39
C VAL A 436 -2.51 0.50 12.96
N GLY A 437 -1.43 -0.26 13.08
CA GLY A 437 -1.44 -1.61 13.65
C GLY A 437 -1.04 -1.63 15.13
N PRO A 438 -1.64 -2.51 15.97
CA PRO A 438 -1.20 -2.77 17.35
C PRO A 438 0.30 -3.03 17.56
N ILE A 439 1.06 -3.44 16.53
CA ILE A 439 2.50 -3.74 16.62
C ILE A 439 3.30 -2.63 15.92
N ASP A 440 4.02 -1.82 16.70
CA ASP A 440 4.87 -0.74 16.19
C ASP A 440 6.09 -1.27 15.42
N SER A 441 6.76 -2.28 16.00
CA SER A 441 7.85 -2.98 15.32
C SER A 441 8.01 -4.41 15.82
N ALA A 442 8.72 -5.24 15.07
CA ALA A 442 8.99 -6.62 15.44
C ALA A 442 10.41 -7.04 15.06
N SER A 443 10.95 -8.01 15.79
CA SER A 443 12.26 -8.61 15.53
C SER A 443 12.16 -10.14 15.54
N PRO A 444 12.71 -10.83 14.53
CA PRO A 444 13.31 -10.26 13.31
C PRO A 444 12.31 -9.47 12.46
N ALA A 445 12.79 -8.49 11.72
CA ALA A 445 11.94 -7.67 10.85
C ALA A 445 11.39 -8.46 9.65
N GLY A 446 12.16 -9.45 9.16
CA GLY A 446 11.70 -10.36 8.10
C GLY A 446 10.81 -11.49 8.64
N SER A 447 10.11 -12.18 7.73
CA SER A 447 9.17 -13.27 8.05
C SER A 447 9.84 -14.65 8.23
N VAL A 448 11.17 -14.71 8.26
CA VAL A 448 11.95 -15.96 8.35
C VAL A 448 12.95 -15.90 9.50
N ILE A 449 12.95 -16.93 10.35
CA ILE A 449 13.96 -17.13 11.40
C ILE A 449 14.84 -18.32 11.01
N ALA A 450 16.15 -18.06 10.92
CA ALA A 450 17.09 -18.94 10.21
C ALA A 450 17.47 -20.28 10.86
N ARG A 451 16.76 -20.84 11.86
CA ARG A 451 17.22 -22.00 12.69
C ARG A 451 18.63 -21.85 13.27
N GLN A 452 18.93 -22.41 14.43
CA GLN A 452 20.31 -22.56 14.91
C GLN A 452 20.49 -23.95 15.54
N THR A 453 21.73 -24.36 15.77
CA THR A 453 22.07 -25.67 16.37
C THR A 453 22.24 -25.60 17.89
N SER A 454 22.29 -24.40 18.46
CA SER A 454 22.44 -24.17 19.90
C SER A 454 21.84 -22.82 20.29
N GLY A 455 21.64 -22.60 21.59
CA GLY A 455 21.00 -21.40 22.13
C GLY A 455 19.47 -21.44 22.05
N SER A 456 18.87 -20.26 21.95
CA SER A 456 17.41 -20.10 21.88
C SER A 456 17.01 -19.33 20.63
N LEU A 457 15.89 -19.72 20.04
CA LEU A 457 15.12 -18.85 19.17
C LEU A 457 14.66 -17.66 19.99
N THR A 458 14.84 -16.45 19.47
CA THR A 458 14.30 -15.22 20.05
C THR A 458 13.52 -14.45 19.01
N ALA A 459 12.30 -14.05 19.36
CA ALA A 459 11.52 -13.08 18.59
C ALA A 459 10.87 -12.07 19.56
N SER A 460 10.59 -10.86 19.09
CA SER A 460 9.98 -9.80 19.89
C SER A 460 9.05 -8.93 19.08
N VAL A 461 8.07 -8.34 19.77
CA VAL A 461 7.18 -7.29 19.27
C VAL A 461 7.26 -6.08 20.20
N VAL A 462 7.14 -4.89 19.64
CA VAL A 462 6.98 -3.63 20.36
C VAL A 462 5.52 -3.20 20.15
N PRO A 463 4.63 -3.42 21.14
CA PRO A 463 3.23 -2.99 21.03
C PRO A 463 3.12 -1.48 21.08
N MET A 464 2.19 -0.91 20.32
CA MET A 464 1.81 0.49 20.44
C MET A 464 0.79 0.61 21.56
N ALA A 465 1.23 0.68 22.81
CA ALA A 465 0.31 0.67 23.94
C ALA A 465 -0.41 2.03 24.10
N PRO A 466 -1.74 2.05 24.28
CA PRO A 466 -2.48 3.22 24.73
C PRO A 466 -2.04 3.66 26.13
N ARG A 467 -2.43 4.88 26.52
CA ARG A 467 -1.96 5.52 27.76
C ARG A 467 -2.37 4.77 29.03
N THR A 468 -3.56 4.17 29.08
CA THR A 468 -4.13 3.61 30.32
C THR A 468 -4.06 2.09 30.42
N HIS A 469 -3.79 1.37 29.33
CA HIS A 469 -3.71 -0.09 29.35
C HIS A 469 -2.64 -0.66 28.44
N ALA A 470 -2.14 -1.85 28.82
CA ALA A 470 -1.26 -2.62 27.98
C ALA A 470 -2.07 -3.46 26.98
N LEU A 471 -1.58 -3.53 25.74
CA LEU A 471 -2.12 -4.46 24.76
C LEU A 471 -1.86 -5.92 25.18
N VAL A 472 -2.86 -6.78 24.99
CA VAL A 472 -2.73 -8.23 25.25
C VAL A 472 -1.84 -8.83 24.18
N ARG A 473 -0.96 -9.75 24.58
CA ARG A 473 -0.04 -10.45 23.67
C ARG A 473 -0.16 -11.96 23.88
N ALA A 474 -0.06 -12.70 22.80
CA ALA A 474 0.01 -14.16 22.83
C ALA A 474 1.06 -14.63 21.82
N TRP A 475 1.94 -15.51 22.26
CA TRP A 475 2.91 -16.20 21.42
C TRP A 475 2.51 -17.65 21.26
N THR A 476 2.66 -18.18 20.06
CA THR A 476 2.61 -19.62 19.80
C THR A 476 3.81 -20.09 18.99
N VAL A 477 4.22 -21.33 19.23
CA VAL A 477 5.15 -22.08 18.36
C VAL A 477 4.39 -23.31 17.88
N ASP A 478 4.20 -23.43 16.57
CA ASP A 478 3.38 -24.47 15.93
C ASP A 478 1.97 -24.60 16.55
N GLY A 479 1.34 -23.46 16.84
CA GLY A 479 0.03 -23.39 17.48
C GLY A 479 0.02 -23.69 18.99
N THR A 480 1.15 -24.09 19.58
CA THR A 480 1.27 -24.31 21.03
C THR A 480 1.65 -23.01 21.75
N ALA A 481 0.95 -22.66 22.82
CA ALA A 481 1.22 -21.44 23.59
C ALA A 481 2.67 -21.38 24.11
N ALA A 482 3.34 -20.26 23.85
CA ALA A 482 4.75 -20.04 24.18
C ALA A 482 5.00 -18.82 25.09
N GLY A 483 4.00 -17.97 25.34
CA GLY A 483 4.09 -16.86 26.31
C GLY A 483 3.24 -15.65 25.95
N SER A 484 3.38 -14.58 26.73
CA SER A 484 2.63 -13.31 26.57
C SER A 484 3.50 -12.06 26.84
N ALA A 485 4.81 -12.23 26.97
CA ALA A 485 5.75 -11.12 27.09
C ALA A 485 5.94 -10.40 25.74
N THR A 486 6.69 -9.28 25.74
CA THR A 486 7.08 -8.57 24.51
C THR A 486 8.07 -9.37 23.67
N SER A 487 8.68 -10.42 24.23
CA SER A 487 9.53 -11.36 23.52
C SER A 487 9.23 -12.80 23.90
N VAL A 488 9.58 -13.71 23.00
CA VAL A 488 9.59 -15.16 23.22
C VAL A 488 11.02 -15.67 23.11
N SER A 489 11.40 -16.60 23.99
CA SER A 489 12.68 -17.29 23.95
C SER A 489 12.45 -18.79 24.11
N VAL A 490 12.74 -19.57 23.08
CA VAL A 490 12.52 -21.02 23.06
C VAL A 490 13.84 -21.71 22.72
N PRO A 491 14.32 -22.67 23.54
CA PRO A 491 15.53 -23.42 23.21
C PRO A 491 15.43 -24.08 21.83
N TRP A 492 16.48 -23.95 21.01
CA TRP A 492 16.50 -24.63 19.71
C TRP A 492 16.41 -26.15 19.82
N SER A 493 16.80 -26.72 20.97
CA SER A 493 16.67 -28.14 21.27
C SER A 493 15.22 -28.61 21.45
N SER A 494 14.27 -27.73 21.79
CA SER A 494 12.85 -28.08 21.88
C SER A 494 12.11 -27.89 20.55
N ILE A 495 12.67 -27.12 19.63
CA ILE A 495 12.16 -26.95 18.26
C ILE A 495 12.77 -28.09 17.43
N GLY A 496 12.03 -29.20 17.29
CA GLY A 496 12.45 -30.42 16.59
C GLY A 496 12.92 -30.20 15.14
N SER A 497 13.27 -31.24 14.38
CA SER A 497 13.56 -31.06 12.94
C SER A 497 12.29 -30.77 12.14
N GLY A 498 12.40 -30.03 11.04
CA GLY A 498 11.27 -29.73 10.14
C GLY A 498 10.97 -28.24 10.03
N LYS A 499 9.82 -27.96 9.38
CA LYS A 499 9.25 -26.62 9.26
C LYS A 499 8.51 -26.28 10.54
N HIS A 500 8.70 -25.06 11.03
CA HIS A 500 7.98 -24.56 12.19
C HIS A 500 7.51 -23.13 11.97
N GLU A 501 6.56 -22.71 12.79
CA GLU A 501 6.00 -21.37 12.79
C GLU A 501 6.03 -20.77 14.19
N VAL A 502 6.45 -19.52 14.29
CA VAL A 502 6.33 -18.70 15.49
C VAL A 502 5.37 -17.57 15.21
N VAL A 503 4.34 -17.43 16.03
CA VAL A 503 3.28 -16.43 15.84
C VAL A 503 3.17 -15.56 17.07
N ALA A 504 3.22 -14.24 16.89
CA ALA A 504 2.84 -13.26 17.89
C ALA A 504 1.51 -12.61 17.50
N THR A 505 0.52 -12.67 18.39
CA THR A 505 -0.71 -11.89 18.27
C THR A 505 -0.69 -10.78 19.31
N VAL A 506 -1.00 -9.55 18.91
CA VAL A 506 -1.19 -8.39 19.79
C VAL A 506 -2.59 -7.86 19.60
N ARG A 507 -3.31 -7.57 20.69
CA ARG A 507 -4.70 -7.12 20.65
C ARG A 507 -4.97 -6.04 21.69
N ASP A 508 -5.70 -5.01 21.28
CA ASP A 508 -6.36 -4.08 22.18
C ASP A 508 -7.68 -4.66 22.67
N THR A 509 -7.87 -4.62 23.99
CA THR A 509 -9.09 -5.11 24.67
C THR A 509 -9.87 -3.97 25.31
N THR A 510 -9.69 -2.74 24.84
CA THR A 510 -10.43 -1.56 25.31
C THR A 510 -11.94 -1.84 25.32
N ALA A 511 -12.60 -1.44 26.40
CA ALA A 511 -14.06 -1.54 26.50
C ALA A 511 -14.79 -0.47 25.67
N ALA A 512 -14.05 0.49 25.11
CA ALA A 512 -14.55 1.56 24.27
C ALA A 512 -14.90 1.10 22.84
N VAL A 513 -14.47 -0.10 22.45
CA VAL A 513 -14.90 -0.78 21.20
C VAL A 513 -15.55 -2.10 21.57
N ARG A 514 -16.88 -2.15 21.49
CA ARG A 514 -17.70 -3.34 21.80
C ARG A 514 -18.00 -4.18 20.57
N ALA A 515 -18.01 -3.57 19.39
CA ALA A 515 -18.15 -4.26 18.11
C ALA A 515 -16.91 -3.99 17.25
N ASP A 516 -16.12 -5.02 16.99
CA ASP A 516 -14.99 -4.98 16.06
C ASP A 516 -15.16 -6.08 15.00
N PRO A 517 -16.11 -5.93 14.06
CA PRO A 517 -16.42 -6.96 13.07
C PRO A 517 -15.29 -7.18 12.05
N TYR A 518 -14.29 -6.29 12.01
CA TYR A 518 -13.17 -6.36 11.06
C TYR A 518 -11.83 -6.73 11.74
N ASP A 519 -11.84 -7.06 13.04
CA ASP A 519 -10.66 -7.43 13.85
C ASP A 519 -9.55 -6.36 13.77
N LEU A 520 -9.93 -5.08 13.71
CA LEU A 520 -9.03 -3.93 13.57
C LEU A 520 -8.08 -3.81 14.76
N LEU A 521 -8.57 -4.13 15.95
CA LEU A 521 -7.83 -3.98 17.21
C LEU A 521 -6.82 -5.12 17.42
N ARG A 522 -6.66 -6.02 16.46
CA ARG A 522 -5.73 -7.15 16.52
C ARG A 522 -4.72 -7.11 15.36
N GLU A 523 -3.52 -7.57 15.65
CA GLU A 523 -2.49 -7.82 14.63
C GLU A 523 -1.74 -9.12 14.95
N THR A 524 -1.33 -9.83 13.90
CA THR A 524 -0.54 -11.04 14.02
C THR A 524 0.74 -10.92 13.18
N ARG A 525 1.88 -11.30 13.78
CA ARG A 525 3.17 -11.46 13.12
C ARG A 525 3.56 -12.93 13.12
N THR A 526 3.91 -13.43 11.95
CA THR A 526 4.27 -14.82 11.73
C THR A 526 5.69 -14.91 11.19
N TRP A 527 6.50 -15.73 11.86
CA TRP A 527 7.83 -16.11 11.41
C TRP A 527 7.86 -17.59 11.07
N ARG A 528 8.39 -17.92 9.90
CA ARG A 528 8.63 -19.29 9.46
C ARG A 528 10.06 -19.70 9.75
N ILE A 529 10.24 -20.94 10.22
CA ILE A 529 11.53 -21.59 10.38
C ILE A 529 11.59 -22.69 9.33
N PRO A 530 12.41 -22.55 8.28
CA PRO A 530 12.49 -23.54 7.22
C PRO A 530 13.11 -24.84 7.74
N ASP A 531 12.74 -25.94 7.10
CA ASP A 531 13.44 -27.21 7.29
C ASP A 531 14.79 -27.12 6.58
N ARG A 532 15.88 -27.12 7.37
CA ARG A 532 17.25 -27.05 6.85
C ARG A 532 17.61 -28.24 5.96
N LEU A 533 16.92 -29.37 6.09
CA LEU A 533 17.23 -30.59 5.33
C LEU A 533 16.41 -30.68 4.04
N ALA A 534 15.19 -30.14 4.02
CA ALA A 534 14.35 -30.14 2.84
C ALA A 534 15.03 -29.42 1.66
N PRO A 535 14.84 -29.88 0.41
CA PRO A 535 14.01 -31.03 -0.02
C PRO A 535 14.68 -32.41 0.17
N PHE A 536 15.85 -32.48 0.79
CA PHE A 536 16.61 -33.72 0.93
C PHE A 536 16.19 -34.50 2.18
N GLY A 537 16.34 -35.83 2.13
CA GLY A 537 16.17 -36.70 3.30
C GLY A 537 17.45 -36.90 4.12
N THR A 538 18.62 -36.53 3.58
CA THR A 538 19.93 -36.67 4.26
C THR A 538 20.89 -35.58 3.82
N TRP A 539 21.87 -35.25 4.69
CA TRP A 539 22.94 -34.33 4.34
C TRP A 539 23.80 -34.85 3.18
N SER A 540 24.01 -36.17 3.08
CA SER A 540 24.72 -36.75 1.95
C SER A 540 24.02 -36.52 0.62
N ALA A 541 22.68 -36.59 0.58
CA ALA A 541 21.92 -36.29 -0.63
C ALA A 541 22.02 -34.80 -1.02
N PHE A 542 21.96 -33.89 -0.04
CA PHE A 542 22.20 -32.47 -0.29
C PHE A 542 23.61 -32.22 -0.85
N VAL A 543 24.63 -32.86 -0.27
CA VAL A 543 26.03 -32.74 -0.73
C VAL A 543 26.18 -33.27 -2.16
N ASP A 544 25.64 -34.46 -2.44
CA ASP A 544 25.69 -35.07 -3.77
C ASP A 544 25.06 -34.16 -4.82
N GLN A 545 23.87 -33.61 -4.54
CA GLN A 545 23.17 -32.71 -5.46
C GLN A 545 23.93 -31.40 -5.67
N THR A 546 24.47 -30.79 -4.61
CA THR A 546 25.22 -29.54 -4.71
C THR A 546 26.48 -29.71 -5.57
N TYR A 547 27.17 -30.84 -5.43
CA TYR A 547 28.31 -31.19 -6.27
C TYR A 547 27.92 -31.41 -7.74
N LEU A 548 26.81 -32.11 -8.00
CA LEU A 548 26.30 -32.29 -9.36
C LEU A 548 25.91 -30.95 -10.01
N ASP A 549 25.22 -30.10 -9.26
CA ASP A 549 24.76 -28.79 -9.73
C ASP A 549 25.90 -27.86 -10.07
N LEU A 550 26.82 -27.66 -9.12
CA LEU A 550 27.84 -26.63 -9.25
C LEU A 550 29.10 -27.13 -9.94
N LEU A 551 29.49 -28.39 -9.74
CA LEU A 551 30.74 -28.95 -10.28
C LEU A 551 30.51 -29.96 -11.42
N GLY A 552 29.27 -30.38 -11.67
CA GLY A 552 28.95 -31.33 -12.74
C GLY A 552 29.54 -32.73 -12.53
N ARG A 553 29.87 -33.09 -11.29
CA ARG A 553 30.41 -34.40 -10.90
C ARG A 553 29.86 -34.81 -9.54
N ALA A 554 29.87 -36.11 -9.26
CA ALA A 554 29.64 -36.59 -7.90
C ALA A 554 30.83 -36.21 -6.97
N PRO A 555 30.58 -36.02 -5.66
CA PRO A 555 31.66 -35.91 -4.68
C PRO A 555 32.38 -37.25 -4.51
N SER A 556 33.66 -37.21 -4.14
CA SER A 556 34.37 -38.39 -3.63
C SER A 556 33.81 -38.82 -2.27
N SER A 557 34.11 -40.07 -1.86
CA SER A 557 33.68 -40.59 -0.55
C SER A 557 34.17 -39.74 0.62
N GLY A 558 35.39 -39.20 0.52
CA GLY A 558 35.99 -38.29 1.50
C GLY A 558 35.26 -36.93 1.54
N GLU A 559 35.03 -36.30 0.38
CA GLU A 559 34.30 -35.03 0.28
C GLU A 559 32.88 -35.15 0.84
N ARG A 560 32.15 -36.22 0.47
CA ARG A 560 30.80 -36.47 0.97
C ARG A 560 30.77 -36.62 2.48
N SER A 561 31.67 -37.44 3.03
CA SER A 561 31.70 -37.71 4.48
C SER A 561 32.07 -36.46 5.27
N LEU A 562 33.05 -35.69 4.80
CA LEU A 562 33.49 -34.46 5.43
C LEU A 562 32.38 -33.41 5.48
N TRP A 563 31.73 -33.14 4.35
CA TRP A 563 30.65 -32.15 4.30
C TRP A 563 29.40 -32.60 5.04
N ALA A 564 28.98 -33.86 4.89
CA ALA A 564 27.81 -34.37 5.61
C ALA A 564 28.01 -34.29 7.13
N ALA A 565 29.22 -34.61 7.62
CA ALA A 565 29.55 -34.47 9.05
C ALA A 565 29.57 -33.00 9.50
N ALA A 566 30.18 -32.11 8.71
CA ALA A 566 30.24 -30.69 9.04
C ALA A 566 28.84 -30.03 9.10
N LEU A 567 27.97 -30.38 8.15
CA LEU A 567 26.58 -29.94 8.10
C LEU A 567 25.76 -30.52 9.26
N ALA A 568 25.93 -31.82 9.56
CA ALA A 568 25.24 -32.47 10.67
C ALA A 568 25.65 -31.91 12.04
N ASN A 569 26.94 -31.60 12.22
CA ASN A 569 27.48 -31.06 13.46
C ASN A 569 27.32 -29.54 13.57
N GLY A 570 26.83 -28.87 12.52
CA GLY A 570 26.65 -27.41 12.50
C GLY A 570 27.95 -26.61 12.46
N THR A 571 29.09 -27.25 12.16
CA THR A 571 30.38 -26.54 11.96
C THR A 571 30.45 -25.86 10.60
N ALA A 572 29.53 -26.22 9.69
CA ALA A 572 29.27 -25.56 8.42
C ALA A 572 27.76 -25.56 8.15
N ASP A 573 27.26 -24.62 7.35
CA ASP A 573 25.90 -24.62 6.83
C ASP A 573 25.84 -24.95 5.32
N ARG A 574 24.62 -25.00 4.77
CA ARG A 574 24.40 -25.31 3.35
C ARG A 574 25.06 -24.31 2.41
N ALA A 575 25.11 -23.03 2.79
CA ALA A 575 25.74 -22.01 1.97
C ALA A 575 27.27 -22.11 2.02
N ASP A 576 27.87 -22.55 3.13
CA ASP A 576 29.32 -22.81 3.18
C ASP A 576 29.75 -23.85 2.13
N LEU A 577 28.96 -24.91 1.92
CA LEU A 577 29.22 -25.88 0.85
C LEU A 577 29.08 -25.24 -0.55
N VAL A 578 28.01 -24.49 -0.78
CA VAL A 578 27.79 -23.81 -2.08
C VAL A 578 28.91 -22.81 -2.36
N GLU A 579 29.33 -22.02 -1.36
CA GLU A 579 30.44 -21.07 -1.46
C GLU A 579 31.76 -21.79 -1.76
N SER A 580 32.03 -22.90 -1.07
CA SER A 580 33.23 -23.70 -1.34
C SER A 580 33.29 -24.18 -2.79
N ALA A 581 32.18 -24.72 -3.31
CA ALA A 581 32.09 -25.16 -4.70
C ALA A 581 32.17 -23.99 -5.69
N ARG A 582 31.47 -22.89 -5.41
CA ARG A 582 31.39 -21.69 -6.25
C ARG A 582 32.73 -20.96 -6.35
N ARG A 583 33.45 -20.83 -5.25
CA ARG A 583 34.72 -20.08 -5.15
C ARG A 583 35.95 -20.94 -5.39
N GLY A 584 35.78 -22.25 -5.57
CA GLY A 584 36.82 -23.18 -6.01
C GLY A 584 37.26 -22.93 -7.46
N SER A 585 38.37 -23.55 -7.85
CA SER A 585 39.00 -23.34 -9.17
C SER A 585 38.08 -23.68 -10.35
N ASP A 586 37.23 -24.70 -10.24
CA ASP A 586 36.24 -24.98 -11.29
C ASP A 586 35.27 -23.80 -11.48
N GLY A 587 34.72 -23.25 -10.39
CA GLY A 587 33.86 -22.08 -10.45
C GLY A 587 34.58 -20.86 -11.05
N THR A 588 35.76 -20.51 -10.52
CA THR A 588 36.46 -19.28 -10.90
C THR A 588 37.12 -19.35 -12.27
N ASP A 589 37.60 -20.52 -12.69
CA ASP A 589 38.40 -20.69 -13.91
C ASP A 589 37.58 -21.27 -15.05
N VAL A 590 36.45 -21.93 -14.78
CA VAL A 590 35.59 -22.57 -15.80
C VAL A 590 34.26 -21.84 -15.95
N VAL A 591 33.52 -21.69 -14.86
CA VAL A 591 32.14 -21.17 -14.91
C VAL A 591 32.11 -19.67 -15.14
N ASP A 592 32.81 -18.90 -14.30
CA ASP A 592 32.70 -17.44 -14.32
C ASP A 592 33.16 -16.79 -15.63
N PRO A 593 34.29 -17.20 -16.24
CA PRO A 593 34.68 -16.67 -17.54
C PRO A 593 33.63 -16.92 -18.61
N THR A 594 32.91 -18.05 -18.53
CA THR A 594 31.85 -18.39 -19.49
C THR A 594 30.64 -17.46 -19.34
N VAL A 595 30.22 -17.17 -18.10
CA VAL A 595 29.15 -16.19 -17.82
C VAL A 595 29.54 -14.79 -18.29
N ARG A 596 30.76 -14.33 -17.96
CA ARG A 596 31.26 -13.03 -18.41
C ARG A 596 31.37 -12.94 -19.93
N LEU A 597 31.73 -14.02 -20.61
CA LEU A 597 31.79 -14.06 -22.07
C LEU A 597 30.41 -13.82 -22.70
N TYR A 598 29.36 -14.48 -22.18
CA TYR A 598 27.97 -14.22 -22.61
C TYR A 598 27.57 -12.77 -22.40
N ARG A 599 27.85 -12.22 -21.21
CA ARG A 599 27.54 -10.82 -20.88
C ARG A 599 28.25 -9.85 -21.81
N ALA A 600 29.54 -10.10 -22.12
CA ALA A 600 30.30 -9.25 -23.02
C ALA A 600 29.78 -9.31 -24.47
N PHE A 601 29.56 -10.51 -25.01
CA PHE A 601 29.17 -10.70 -26.41
C PHE A 601 27.71 -10.38 -26.69
N LEU A 602 26.82 -10.84 -25.80
CA LEU A 602 25.37 -10.90 -26.06
C LEU A 602 24.58 -9.94 -25.16
N GLN A 603 25.23 -9.28 -24.19
CA GLN A 603 24.61 -8.28 -23.32
C GLN A 603 23.42 -8.80 -22.50
N ARG A 604 23.38 -10.12 -22.29
CA ARG A 604 22.34 -10.81 -21.53
C ARG A 604 22.96 -11.90 -20.65
N THR A 605 22.25 -12.27 -19.60
CA THR A 605 22.58 -13.46 -18.82
C THR A 605 22.47 -14.71 -19.71
N PRO A 606 23.40 -15.69 -19.59
CA PRO A 606 23.23 -16.96 -20.27
C PRO A 606 21.87 -17.60 -19.94
N ASP A 607 21.26 -18.26 -20.91
CA ASP A 607 20.22 -19.23 -20.60
C ASP A 607 20.83 -20.50 -19.97
N ALA A 608 20.01 -21.25 -19.23
CA ALA A 608 20.49 -22.38 -18.45
C ALA A 608 21.11 -23.49 -19.32
N GLY A 609 20.52 -23.77 -20.49
CA GLY A 609 21.04 -24.77 -21.44
C GLY A 609 22.37 -24.36 -22.03
N GLY A 610 22.49 -23.12 -22.49
CA GLY A 610 23.70 -22.55 -23.06
C GLY A 610 24.87 -22.55 -22.09
N LEU A 611 24.67 -22.10 -20.84
CA LEU A 611 25.75 -22.10 -19.85
C LEU A 611 26.24 -23.51 -19.55
N ARG A 612 25.32 -24.46 -19.28
CA ARG A 612 25.67 -25.86 -18.99
C ARG A 612 26.44 -26.51 -20.13
N PHE A 613 26.05 -26.23 -21.37
CA PHE A 613 26.73 -26.73 -22.58
C PHE A 613 28.18 -26.27 -22.67
N TRP A 614 28.45 -24.97 -22.51
CA TRP A 614 29.81 -24.44 -22.62
C TRP A 614 30.69 -24.84 -21.43
N VAL A 615 30.13 -24.82 -20.21
CA VAL A 615 30.84 -25.26 -19.02
C VAL A 615 31.23 -26.73 -19.13
N SER A 616 30.32 -27.61 -19.56
CA SER A 616 30.61 -29.05 -19.76
C SER A 616 31.79 -29.26 -20.72
N ARG A 617 31.84 -28.54 -21.84
CA ARG A 617 32.93 -28.65 -22.82
C ARG A 617 34.26 -28.12 -22.30
N LYS A 618 34.21 -27.03 -21.53
CA LYS A 618 35.41 -26.46 -20.90
C LYS A 618 35.95 -27.40 -19.80
N ARG A 619 35.08 -28.04 -19.01
CA ARG A 619 35.46 -29.10 -18.05
C ARG A 619 36.10 -30.30 -18.72
N ALA A 620 35.61 -30.70 -19.89
CA ALA A 620 36.20 -31.77 -20.69
C ALA A 620 37.57 -31.41 -21.32
N GLY A 621 38.06 -30.18 -21.16
CA GLY A 621 39.34 -29.72 -21.71
C GLY A 621 39.37 -29.52 -23.22
N THR A 622 38.24 -29.74 -23.92
CA THR A 622 38.17 -29.66 -25.39
C THR A 622 37.98 -28.22 -25.92
N TRP A 623 37.54 -27.31 -25.05
CA TRP A 623 37.26 -25.91 -25.40
C TRP A 623 37.94 -24.94 -24.42
N THR A 624 38.70 -24.01 -24.98
CA THR A 624 39.24 -22.86 -24.24
C THR A 624 38.30 -21.67 -24.33
N ILE A 625 38.43 -20.69 -23.42
CA ILE A 625 37.63 -19.44 -23.46
C ILE A 625 37.78 -18.72 -24.81
N THR A 626 38.99 -18.73 -25.38
CA THR A 626 39.28 -18.17 -26.69
C THR A 626 38.55 -18.89 -27.81
N ARG A 627 38.58 -20.22 -27.82
CA ARG A 627 37.87 -21.00 -28.84
C ARG A 627 36.37 -20.78 -28.79
N MET A 628 35.81 -20.64 -27.58
CA MET A 628 34.39 -20.30 -27.40
C MET A 628 34.10 -18.88 -27.90
N ALA A 629 34.96 -17.91 -27.61
CA ALA A 629 34.81 -16.52 -28.07
C ALA A 629 34.86 -16.39 -29.60
N ASP A 630 35.75 -17.12 -30.26
CA ASP A 630 35.82 -17.16 -31.73
C ASP A 630 34.55 -17.78 -32.33
N HIS A 631 34.01 -18.82 -31.68
CA HIS A 631 32.72 -19.37 -32.07
C HIS A 631 31.58 -18.35 -31.90
N PHE A 632 31.53 -17.61 -30.78
CA PHE A 632 30.52 -16.57 -30.55
C PHE A 632 30.63 -15.44 -31.56
N ALA A 633 31.85 -15.08 -31.97
CA ALA A 633 32.08 -14.08 -33.01
C ALA A 633 31.54 -14.49 -34.39
N SER A 634 31.31 -15.78 -34.62
CA SER A 634 30.68 -16.31 -35.83
C SER A 634 29.15 -16.42 -35.75
N SER A 635 28.55 -16.15 -34.58
CA SER A 635 27.10 -16.23 -34.39
C SER A 635 26.34 -15.15 -35.16
N SER A 636 25.10 -15.45 -35.54
CA SER A 636 24.23 -14.49 -36.22
C SER A 636 23.95 -13.24 -35.38
N GLU A 637 23.88 -13.36 -34.06
CA GLU A 637 23.71 -12.24 -33.13
C GLU A 637 24.94 -11.31 -33.16
N PHE A 638 26.15 -11.87 -33.06
CA PHE A 638 27.38 -11.09 -33.11
C PHE A 638 27.57 -10.42 -34.48
N LEU A 639 27.34 -11.15 -35.58
CA LEU A 639 27.49 -10.62 -36.93
C LEU A 639 26.48 -9.50 -37.22
N ARG A 640 25.24 -9.61 -36.73
CA ARG A 640 24.24 -8.55 -36.85
C ARG A 640 24.66 -7.27 -36.13
N LYS A 641 25.29 -7.40 -34.95
CA LYS A 641 25.67 -6.26 -34.12
C LYS A 641 27.00 -5.62 -34.53
N TYR A 642 27.98 -6.45 -34.92
CA TYR A 642 29.37 -6.03 -35.09
C TYR A 642 29.96 -6.36 -36.46
N GLY A 643 29.30 -7.19 -37.27
CA GLY A 643 29.88 -7.77 -38.49
C GLY A 643 30.25 -6.75 -39.57
N THR A 644 29.46 -5.69 -39.72
CA THR A 644 29.69 -4.63 -40.72
C THR A 644 30.64 -3.52 -40.25
N LEU A 645 30.98 -3.49 -38.96
CA LEU A 645 31.85 -2.46 -38.40
C LEU A 645 33.29 -2.67 -38.86
N THR A 646 34.02 -1.58 -39.13
CA THR A 646 35.49 -1.62 -39.24
C THR A 646 36.13 -2.02 -37.91
N ASN A 647 37.40 -2.41 -37.91
CA ASN A 647 38.09 -2.79 -36.67
C ASN A 647 38.09 -1.66 -35.62
N ARG A 648 38.34 -0.41 -36.04
CA ARG A 648 38.29 0.75 -35.14
C ARG A 648 36.88 0.97 -34.59
N GLN A 649 35.85 0.95 -35.46
CA GLN A 649 34.46 1.10 -35.02
C GLN A 649 34.02 -0.02 -34.08
N PHE A 650 34.42 -1.27 -34.35
CA PHE A 650 34.16 -2.40 -33.48
C PHE A 650 34.78 -2.19 -32.10
N VAL A 651 36.08 -1.86 -32.02
CA VAL A 651 36.77 -1.60 -30.76
C VAL A 651 36.13 -0.45 -29.99
N THR A 652 35.84 0.67 -30.65
CA THR A 652 35.15 1.80 -30.01
C THR A 652 33.78 1.38 -29.47
N ARG A 653 33.02 0.58 -30.23
CA ARG A 653 31.67 0.16 -29.83
C ARG A 653 31.69 -0.77 -28.61
N ILE A 654 32.66 -1.69 -28.51
CA ILE A 654 32.72 -2.63 -27.38
C ILE A 654 33.12 -1.97 -26.07
N TYR A 655 33.82 -0.82 -26.07
CA TYR A 655 34.00 -0.03 -24.84
C TYR A 655 32.67 0.44 -24.27
N THR A 656 31.79 0.98 -25.10
CA THR A 656 30.46 1.40 -24.66
C THR A 656 29.61 0.20 -24.27
N ASP A 657 29.50 -0.80 -25.15
CA ASP A 657 28.61 -1.95 -24.92
C ASP A 657 29.07 -2.81 -23.73
N VAL A 658 30.36 -3.11 -23.61
CA VAL A 658 30.89 -4.01 -22.57
C VAL A 658 31.25 -3.22 -21.31
N MET A 659 32.08 -2.18 -21.46
CA MET A 659 32.59 -1.45 -20.30
C MET A 659 31.61 -0.39 -19.78
N GLY A 660 30.59 0.00 -20.57
CA GLY A 660 29.61 1.02 -20.17
C GLY A 660 30.21 2.42 -20.05
N ARG A 661 31.33 2.67 -20.73
CA ARG A 661 32.03 3.95 -20.72
C ARG A 661 32.59 4.28 -22.10
N ASN A 662 32.95 5.55 -22.30
CA ASN A 662 33.63 5.96 -23.52
C ASN A 662 35.01 5.32 -23.63
N ALA A 663 35.39 5.01 -24.87
CA ALA A 663 36.68 4.43 -25.20
C ALA A 663 37.81 5.44 -24.99
N ASP A 664 38.93 4.99 -24.42
CA ASP A 664 40.14 5.81 -24.35
C ASP A 664 40.92 5.71 -25.68
N PRO A 665 41.50 6.82 -26.21
CA PRO A 665 42.16 6.80 -27.52
C PRO A 665 43.29 5.77 -27.63
N GLY A 666 44.12 5.63 -26.58
CA GLY A 666 45.26 4.72 -26.58
C GLY A 666 44.85 3.24 -26.64
N GLY A 667 43.81 2.86 -25.90
CA GLY A 667 43.26 1.52 -25.93
C GLY A 667 42.58 1.19 -27.27
N VAL A 668 41.86 2.15 -27.86
CA VAL A 668 41.31 1.99 -29.21
C VAL A 668 42.42 1.72 -30.22
N ASP A 669 43.48 2.52 -30.22
CA ASP A 669 44.61 2.36 -31.12
C ASP A 669 45.33 1.02 -30.91
N TYR A 670 45.53 0.60 -29.66
CA TYR A 670 46.15 -0.68 -29.34
C TYR A 670 45.36 -1.86 -29.91
N TRP A 671 44.07 -1.97 -29.59
CA TRP A 671 43.23 -3.11 -30.00
C TRP A 671 42.96 -3.10 -31.50
N THR A 672 42.76 -1.94 -32.11
CA THR A 672 42.60 -1.78 -33.56
C THR A 672 43.84 -2.32 -34.28
N ARG A 673 45.03 -1.95 -33.83
CA ARG A 673 46.30 -2.46 -34.39
C ARG A 673 46.43 -3.99 -34.25
N GLN A 674 45.95 -4.60 -33.16
CA GLN A 674 45.98 -6.06 -33.03
C GLN A 674 45.10 -6.75 -34.07
N LEU A 675 43.93 -6.17 -34.38
CA LEU A 675 43.00 -6.69 -35.38
C LEU A 675 43.53 -6.47 -36.81
N ASP A 676 44.05 -5.27 -37.10
CA ASP A 676 44.57 -4.91 -38.43
C ASP A 676 45.80 -5.76 -38.82
N LEU A 677 46.68 -6.02 -37.85
CA LEU A 677 47.84 -6.91 -38.02
C LEU A 677 47.47 -8.40 -37.97
N ARG A 678 46.18 -8.74 -37.83
CA ARG A 678 45.67 -10.12 -37.66
C ARG A 678 46.35 -10.90 -36.53
N ARG A 679 46.89 -10.21 -35.53
CA ARG A 679 47.51 -10.81 -34.33
C ARG A 679 46.47 -11.32 -33.34
N LYS A 680 45.27 -10.72 -33.38
CA LYS A 680 44.11 -11.17 -32.61
C LYS A 680 42.88 -11.22 -33.50
N SER A 681 42.02 -12.20 -33.26
CA SER A 681 40.65 -12.20 -33.76
C SER A 681 39.77 -11.24 -32.96
N ARG A 682 38.59 -10.89 -33.49
CA ARG A 682 37.57 -10.14 -32.71
C ARG A 682 37.12 -10.90 -31.46
N GLY A 683 37.10 -12.24 -31.53
CA GLY A 683 36.83 -13.10 -30.39
C GLY A 683 37.88 -12.93 -29.28
N GLN A 684 39.17 -12.96 -29.64
CA GLN A 684 40.28 -12.75 -28.73
C GLN A 684 40.33 -11.34 -28.14
N VAL A 685 39.92 -10.31 -28.89
CA VAL A 685 39.77 -8.96 -28.35
C VAL A 685 38.68 -8.94 -27.28
N MET A 686 37.50 -9.50 -27.55
CA MET A 686 36.43 -9.55 -26.55
C MET A 686 36.81 -10.32 -25.29
N VAL A 687 37.58 -11.42 -25.39
CA VAL A 687 38.13 -12.09 -24.20
C VAL A 687 39.01 -11.14 -23.38
N GLY A 688 39.81 -10.30 -24.05
CA GLY A 688 40.62 -9.27 -23.39
C GLY A 688 39.79 -8.27 -22.58
N PHE A 689 38.60 -7.92 -23.06
CA PHE A 689 37.67 -7.06 -22.32
C PHE A 689 36.94 -7.83 -21.21
N SER A 690 36.37 -9.00 -21.50
CA SER A 690 35.58 -9.78 -20.54
C SER A 690 36.40 -10.27 -19.35
N GLU A 691 37.68 -10.56 -19.57
CA GLU A 691 38.58 -11.05 -18.52
C GLU A 691 39.49 -9.96 -17.94
N SER A 692 39.27 -8.69 -18.33
CA SER A 692 39.96 -7.55 -17.71
C SER A 692 39.61 -7.44 -16.22
N SER A 693 40.54 -6.93 -15.42
CA SER A 693 40.31 -6.74 -13.98
C SER A 693 39.14 -5.78 -13.69
N GLU A 694 38.94 -4.77 -14.55
CA GLU A 694 37.80 -3.85 -14.50
C GLU A 694 36.47 -4.58 -14.72
N TYR A 695 36.35 -5.36 -15.80
CA TYR A 695 35.10 -6.04 -16.12
C TYR A 695 34.79 -7.18 -15.14
N ARG A 696 35.80 -7.91 -14.66
CA ARG A 696 35.63 -8.93 -13.61
C ARG A 696 35.03 -8.35 -12.33
N ARG A 697 35.50 -7.18 -11.88
CA ARG A 697 34.90 -6.48 -10.73
C ARG A 697 33.48 -6.01 -11.03
N LYS A 698 33.27 -5.39 -12.20
CA LYS A 698 31.95 -4.89 -12.61
C LYS A 698 30.89 -5.99 -12.72
N GLN A 699 31.28 -7.22 -13.02
CA GLN A 699 30.36 -8.35 -13.21
C GLN A 699 30.35 -9.33 -12.03
N ALA A 700 30.99 -9.05 -10.90
CA ALA A 700 31.12 -10.01 -9.81
C ALA A 700 29.75 -10.47 -9.29
N GLU A 701 28.91 -9.51 -8.87
CA GLU A 701 27.59 -9.76 -8.29
C GLU A 701 26.60 -10.34 -9.32
N ILE A 702 26.69 -9.86 -10.58
CA ILE A 702 25.88 -10.38 -11.69
C ILE A 702 26.27 -11.84 -12.00
N THR A 703 27.55 -12.17 -11.94
CA THR A 703 28.02 -13.54 -12.15
C THR A 703 27.50 -14.45 -11.04
N ASP A 704 27.54 -13.99 -9.79
CA ASP A 704 27.05 -14.75 -8.64
C ASP A 704 25.57 -15.10 -8.75
N VAL A 705 24.68 -14.11 -8.99
CA VAL A 705 23.24 -14.38 -9.15
C VAL A 705 22.93 -15.25 -10.38
N SER A 706 23.70 -15.08 -11.48
CA SER A 706 23.54 -15.88 -12.69
C SER A 706 23.87 -17.35 -12.45
N VAL A 707 25.00 -17.61 -11.79
CA VAL A 707 25.45 -18.97 -11.47
C VAL A 707 24.50 -19.61 -10.46
N ALA A 708 24.15 -18.91 -9.38
CA ALA A 708 23.22 -19.43 -8.38
C ALA A 708 21.87 -19.79 -9.00
N SER A 709 21.26 -18.91 -9.79
CA SER A 709 19.96 -19.19 -10.42
C SER A 709 20.04 -20.34 -11.42
N ILE A 710 21.03 -20.35 -12.31
CA ILE A 710 21.11 -21.37 -13.37
C ILE A 710 21.42 -22.76 -12.81
N PHE A 711 22.34 -22.85 -11.85
CA PHE A 711 22.76 -24.13 -11.31
C PHE A 711 21.93 -24.62 -10.14
N LEU A 712 21.36 -23.73 -9.32
CA LEU A 712 20.52 -24.10 -8.18
C LEU A 712 19.02 -24.05 -8.51
N LEU A 713 18.51 -23.09 -9.28
CA LEU A 713 17.09 -23.04 -9.67
C LEU A 713 16.81 -23.68 -11.03
N GLY A 714 17.85 -23.96 -11.82
CA GLY A 714 17.70 -24.57 -13.14
C GLY A 714 17.25 -23.62 -14.24
N ARG A 715 17.16 -22.31 -13.95
CA ARG A 715 16.75 -21.27 -14.89
C ARG A 715 17.62 -20.02 -14.79
N ALA A 716 17.63 -19.21 -15.84
CA ALA A 716 18.25 -17.89 -15.76
C ALA A 716 17.44 -16.97 -14.81
N PRO A 717 18.10 -16.03 -14.11
CA PRO A 717 17.40 -15.00 -13.34
C PRO A 717 16.73 -14.00 -14.28
N THR A 718 15.60 -13.47 -13.85
CA THR A 718 14.95 -12.31 -14.47
C THR A 718 15.76 -11.03 -14.21
N SER A 719 15.49 -9.96 -14.96
CA SER A 719 16.14 -8.67 -14.75
C SER A 719 15.89 -8.11 -13.35
N GLY A 720 14.67 -8.29 -12.80
CA GLY A 720 14.32 -7.87 -11.45
C GLY A 720 15.10 -8.63 -10.37
N GLU A 721 15.22 -9.95 -10.52
CA GLU A 721 16.02 -10.78 -9.61
C GLU A 721 17.51 -10.40 -9.62
N VAL A 722 18.07 -10.08 -10.80
CA VAL A 722 19.45 -9.58 -10.90
C VAL A 722 19.60 -8.25 -10.16
N THR A 723 18.70 -7.30 -10.38
CA THR A 723 18.77 -5.98 -9.73
C THR A 723 18.66 -6.11 -8.21
N ALA A 724 17.63 -6.81 -7.71
CA ALA A 724 17.43 -6.99 -6.27
C ALA A 724 18.63 -7.66 -5.59
N TRP A 725 19.20 -8.69 -6.21
CA TRP A 725 20.37 -9.37 -5.68
C TRP A 725 21.60 -8.46 -5.65
N VAL A 726 21.87 -7.76 -6.75
CA VAL A 726 23.03 -6.85 -6.86
C VAL A 726 22.93 -5.70 -5.86
N ASP A 727 21.75 -5.10 -5.70
CA ASP A 727 21.54 -3.99 -4.78
C ASP A 727 21.75 -4.43 -3.33
N ARG A 728 21.23 -5.61 -2.96
CA ARG A 728 21.45 -6.18 -1.63
C ARG A 728 22.92 -6.49 -1.36
N GLN A 729 23.66 -7.04 -2.32
CA GLN A 729 25.10 -7.27 -2.14
C GLN A 729 25.88 -5.96 -2.00
N LYS A 730 25.55 -4.94 -2.81
CA LYS A 730 26.16 -3.61 -2.69
C LYS A 730 25.83 -2.91 -1.37
N ALA A 731 24.65 -3.18 -0.80
CA ALA A 731 24.25 -2.73 0.53
C ALA A 731 24.91 -3.53 1.68
N GLY A 732 25.79 -4.49 1.36
CA GLY A 732 26.55 -5.25 2.35
C GLY A 732 25.99 -6.62 2.71
N THR A 733 24.91 -7.07 2.06
CA THR A 733 24.38 -8.44 2.26
C THR A 733 25.41 -9.46 1.76
N PRO A 734 25.89 -10.39 2.61
CA PRO A 734 26.83 -11.42 2.18
C PRO A 734 26.21 -12.38 1.15
N HIS A 735 26.98 -12.82 0.15
CA HIS A 735 26.52 -13.79 -0.86
C HIS A 735 25.94 -15.07 -0.24
N ARG A 736 26.56 -15.60 0.83
CA ARG A 736 26.06 -16.76 1.57
C ARG A 736 24.62 -16.61 2.08
N THR A 737 24.21 -15.40 2.48
CA THR A 737 22.85 -15.13 2.97
C THR A 737 21.84 -15.31 1.84
N LEU A 738 22.14 -14.72 0.67
CA LEU A 738 21.30 -14.83 -0.52
C LEU A 738 21.24 -16.27 -1.05
N VAL A 739 22.33 -17.03 -0.91
CA VAL A 739 22.34 -18.46 -1.21
C VAL A 739 21.43 -19.25 -0.28
N LEU A 740 21.47 -19.01 1.04
CA LEU A 740 20.57 -19.70 1.98
C LEU A 740 19.10 -19.42 1.64
N GLU A 741 18.75 -18.16 1.38
CA GLU A 741 17.41 -17.77 0.95
C GLU A 741 17.00 -18.50 -0.33
N LEU A 742 17.89 -18.59 -1.31
CA LEU A 742 17.63 -19.31 -2.56
C LEU A 742 17.45 -20.83 -2.31
N LEU A 743 18.23 -21.45 -1.44
CA LEU A 743 18.10 -22.87 -1.08
C LEU A 743 16.82 -23.14 -0.29
N ASP A 744 16.29 -22.16 0.44
CA ASP A 744 15.00 -22.24 1.14
C ASP A 744 13.80 -21.86 0.26
N SER A 745 14.06 -21.42 -0.98
CA SER A 745 13.00 -20.99 -1.88
C SER A 745 12.14 -22.15 -2.38
N PRO A 746 10.82 -21.92 -2.62
CA PRO A 746 9.96 -22.89 -3.30
C PRO A 746 10.51 -23.31 -4.67
N GLY A 747 11.19 -22.40 -5.38
CA GLY A 747 11.79 -22.70 -6.68
C GLY A 747 12.90 -23.75 -6.61
N TYR A 748 13.75 -23.69 -5.57
CA TYR A 748 14.78 -24.71 -5.35
C TYR A 748 14.13 -26.05 -4.97
N ALA A 749 13.17 -26.03 -4.05
CA ALA A 749 12.44 -27.23 -3.64
C ALA A 749 11.73 -27.92 -4.82
N ALA A 750 11.06 -27.15 -5.67
CA ALA A 750 10.36 -27.66 -6.86
C ALA A 750 11.31 -28.30 -7.87
N ARG A 751 12.51 -27.73 -8.06
CA ARG A 751 13.51 -28.30 -8.96
C ARG A 751 14.04 -29.65 -8.48
N ILE A 752 14.26 -29.81 -7.17
CA ILE A 752 14.83 -31.05 -6.61
C ILE A 752 13.75 -32.12 -6.41
N GLY A 753 12.52 -31.74 -6.08
CA GLY A 753 11.40 -32.67 -5.85
C GLY A 753 10.70 -33.17 -7.12
N GLY A 754 11.15 -32.75 -8.31
CA GLY A 754 10.57 -33.08 -9.62
C GLY A 754 11.15 -34.33 -10.26
#